data_AF-A0A1F8MTP7-F1
#
_entry.id   AF-A0A1F8MTP7-F1
#
_cell.length_a   1.000
_cell.length_b   1.000
_cell.length_c   1.000
_cell.angle_alpha   90.00
_cell.angle_beta   90.00
_cell.angle_gamma   90.00
#
_symmetry.space_group_name_H-M   'P 1'
#
loop_
_entity.id
_entity.type
_entity.pdbx_description
1 polymer ?
#
loop_
_entity_poly.entity_id
_entity_poly.type
_entity_poly.pdbx_seq_one_letter_code
_entity_poly.pdbx_strand_id
1 'polypeptide(L)'
;MDSAEKILSSRTELCRRTPILALNTEEEGGCGVTGFICSIPVTGKNIFAPSVQMHNRGNGKGGGIGAVGFIPEALGVSRQVLDEDYMFHIALLDAGVADDLENTFIRPHFKIDKSEKLATLDDHRSIGLDVRPPDVMRYFVRVKDDVLDRFIAENHFTSLDRRDAEDEFVYQNSFRINKRYYASLGEKKAFVMSHGRNMMILKIVGYAENVVRYYKLDDFKAHTWLAHQRYPTRGRVWHPGGCHPFSALNEALVHNGDFANYQSVYEYLKQRNYHPLFLTDTEEAALLLDLWSRVYKYPLEYLIEAMAPTTEMDFDMLPAQKQALYKAIQTHHVYASPDGPWFFIIARNDVQNDQFQLIGLTDTAMLRPQVFALQEGEVQIGLICSEKQAIDATLISLEREDPRFRPIADKYWNARGGSHTDGGAFIFSLKDTGDGSGTKQLICTDKFGKVIETAKDKVICDISKKLKETTAEGKAMEESLRGLFAEADGSSAAHKIFAYVRDAMGGFDAERFRFAIETIKGQALKNDTFKQTAITALTLLNDRRYHTGRIKRSSVQHVLKINLDEILAATPMIAEKTASQFSQIDFATRDTLQAPQQNNQILVIDAEHFEPEGDNCDAVMIVKAYKLGWRRFIVYKYRGQRFTGCGCGPATKGVRIDVYGSSGDYLASGIDGMEIYVHGNAQDQLCQIMKEGKLVVFGDVGQTFMYGAKGGAAYIMGNAAGRPLINAVGKPRVVINGTALDYLAESFMAGDPLGGGGFVILNGIGFDDNDGSIREYESPYPGSNIFSLASGGAIYVRDPHRKLVDEQLNGGEFAKITDADWKLIQPYLEENERLFDITIDRLLTIDDGKRAPKDVYRKIRPKKTAASAKDDDGLSESVH
;
A
#
# COMPACT_ATOMS: atom_id res chain seq x y z
N MET A 1 -2.54 25.14 36.96
CA MET A 1 -3.12 24.37 35.86
C MET A 1 -2.11 24.35 34.74
N ASP A 2 -1.78 23.15 34.29
CA ASP A 2 -0.98 22.91 33.11
C ASP A 2 -1.65 23.56 31.87
N SER A 3 -0.86 23.95 30.87
CA SER A 3 -1.33 24.58 29.64
C SER A 3 -2.39 23.73 28.93
N ALA A 4 -2.23 22.41 28.94
CA ALA A 4 -3.22 21.46 28.42
C ALA A 4 -4.55 21.55 29.18
N GLU A 5 -4.53 21.54 30.52
CA GLU A 5 -5.74 21.63 31.35
C GLU A 5 -6.52 22.92 31.08
N LYS A 6 -5.83 24.04 30.89
CA LYS A 6 -6.47 25.31 30.56
C LYS A 6 -7.19 25.23 29.21
N ILE A 7 -6.53 24.70 28.18
CA ILE A 7 -7.12 24.49 26.85
C ILE A 7 -8.37 23.61 26.95
N LEU A 8 -8.26 22.44 27.58
CA LEU A 8 -9.40 21.53 27.72
C LEU A 8 -10.54 22.18 28.51
N SER A 9 -10.24 22.91 29.59
CA SER A 9 -11.24 23.58 30.42
C SER A 9 -12.00 24.68 29.68
N SER A 10 -11.33 25.43 28.80
CA SER A 10 -11.94 26.49 27.99
C SER A 10 -13.06 25.98 27.07
N ARG A 11 -13.06 24.68 26.75
CA ARG A 11 -14.05 24.04 25.87
C ARG A 11 -15.29 23.55 26.60
N THR A 12 -15.30 23.56 27.94
CA THR A 12 -16.38 22.97 28.75
C THR A 12 -17.76 23.57 28.41
N GLU A 13 -17.88 24.90 28.36
CA GLU A 13 -19.15 25.55 28.06
C GLU A 13 -19.55 25.36 26.58
N LEU A 14 -18.58 25.26 25.68
CA LEU A 14 -18.84 24.94 24.26
C LEU A 14 -19.51 23.57 24.13
N CYS A 15 -19.06 22.60 24.93
CA CYS A 15 -19.53 21.23 24.87
C CYS A 15 -20.83 20.97 25.64
N ARG A 16 -21.10 21.72 26.73
CA ARG A 16 -22.25 21.50 27.63
C ARG A 16 -23.62 21.46 26.94
N ARG A 17 -23.77 22.15 25.80
CA ARG A 17 -25.03 22.23 25.03
C ARG A 17 -24.98 21.46 23.71
N THR A 18 -24.05 20.53 23.54
CA THR A 18 -24.00 19.70 22.33
C THR A 18 -25.07 18.62 22.45
N PRO A 19 -26.02 18.52 21.49
CA PRO A 19 -27.04 17.49 21.55
C PRO A 19 -26.38 16.11 21.57
N ILE A 20 -26.93 15.19 22.35
CA ILE A 20 -26.52 13.78 22.30
C ILE A 20 -26.97 13.27 20.93
N LEU A 21 -26.01 13.11 20.02
CA LEU A 21 -26.24 12.52 18.72
C LEU A 21 -26.48 11.02 18.91
N ALA A 22 -27.37 10.44 18.10
CA ALA A 22 -27.59 9.00 18.11
C ALA A 22 -26.29 8.27 17.76
N LEU A 23 -26.07 7.10 18.37
CA LEU A 23 -24.89 6.27 18.14
C LEU A 23 -24.66 6.04 16.65
N ASN A 24 -23.40 6.12 16.22
CA ASN A 24 -23.02 5.73 14.88
C ASN A 24 -23.46 4.27 14.64
N THR A 25 -24.14 4.04 13.52
CA THR A 25 -24.55 2.70 13.07
C THR A 25 -23.94 2.35 11.71
N GLU A 26 -23.07 3.22 11.19
CA GLU A 26 -22.33 2.99 9.95
C GLU A 26 -21.06 2.20 10.24
N GLU A 27 -20.92 1.07 9.56
CA GLU A 27 -19.72 0.23 9.53
C GLU A 27 -18.97 0.52 8.22
N GLU A 28 -17.65 0.57 8.28
CA GLU A 28 -16.78 0.86 7.13
C GLU A 28 -16.10 -0.40 6.56
N GLY A 29 -16.22 -0.57 5.24
CA GLY A 29 -15.65 -1.68 4.47
C GLY A 29 -14.21 -1.41 4.01
N GLY A 30 -13.77 -2.13 2.97
CA GLY A 30 -12.43 -2.03 2.38
C GLY A 30 -12.15 -0.75 1.58
N CYS A 31 -12.21 0.43 2.21
CA CYS A 31 -12.01 1.73 1.57
C CYS A 31 -10.66 1.85 0.83
N GLY A 32 -10.61 2.57 -0.28
CA GLY A 32 -9.38 2.85 -1.02
C GLY A 32 -8.71 4.13 -0.54
N VAL A 33 -7.49 4.06 -0.01
CA VAL A 33 -6.70 5.25 0.37
C VAL A 33 -5.41 5.37 -0.44
N THR A 34 -5.06 6.60 -0.77
CA THR A 34 -3.81 6.93 -1.47
C THR A 34 -3.29 8.28 -1.00
N GLY A 35 -1.97 8.41 -0.92
CA GLY A 35 -1.28 9.64 -0.58
C GLY A 35 0.14 9.65 -1.10
N PHE A 36 0.64 10.83 -1.43
CA PHE A 36 2.04 11.01 -1.81
C PHE A 36 2.55 12.41 -1.41
N ILE A 37 3.86 12.52 -1.24
CA ILE A 37 4.57 13.78 -0.97
C ILE A 37 5.81 13.88 -1.85
N CYS A 38 6.02 15.03 -2.47
CA CYS A 38 7.05 15.24 -3.49
C CYS A 38 7.92 16.47 -3.21
N SER A 39 9.20 16.39 -3.55
CA SER A 39 10.16 17.51 -3.41
C SER A 39 9.85 18.71 -4.29
N ILE A 40 9.03 18.53 -5.32
CA ILE A 40 8.48 19.62 -6.15
C ILE A 40 6.95 19.63 -6.05
N PRO A 41 6.29 20.78 -6.24
CA PRO A 41 4.84 20.83 -6.26
C PRO A 41 4.32 20.26 -7.58
N VAL A 42 3.39 19.31 -7.50
CA VAL A 42 2.83 18.58 -8.67
C VAL A 42 1.32 18.80 -8.79
N THR A 43 0.80 18.59 -9.99
CA THR A 43 -0.59 18.90 -10.36
C THR A 43 -1.60 17.90 -9.80
N GLY A 44 -2.88 18.29 -9.69
CA GLY A 44 -3.97 17.42 -9.22
C GLY A 44 -4.29 16.24 -10.15
N LYS A 45 -3.84 16.27 -11.42
CA LYS A 45 -3.90 15.09 -12.31
C LYS A 45 -3.21 13.86 -11.71
N ASN A 46 -2.16 14.09 -10.91
CA ASN A 46 -1.36 13.02 -10.32
C ASN A 46 -2.03 12.34 -9.12
N ILE A 47 -3.03 12.97 -8.49
CA ILE A 47 -3.91 12.31 -7.50
C ILE A 47 -5.21 11.80 -8.13
N PHE A 48 -5.61 12.31 -9.31
CA PHE A 48 -6.74 11.81 -10.08
C PHE A 48 -6.52 10.38 -10.57
N ALA A 49 -5.39 10.10 -11.22
CA ALA A 49 -5.07 8.79 -11.78
C ALA A 49 -5.14 7.64 -10.75
N PRO A 50 -4.49 7.73 -9.56
CA PRO A 50 -4.63 6.69 -8.54
C PRO A 50 -6.04 6.62 -7.95
N SER A 51 -6.78 7.73 -7.87
CA SER A 51 -8.17 7.74 -7.39
C SER A 51 -9.08 6.90 -8.29
N VAL A 52 -8.97 7.07 -9.61
CA VAL A 52 -9.67 6.23 -10.61
C VAL A 52 -9.26 4.77 -10.46
N GLN A 53 -7.97 4.51 -10.24
CA GLN A 53 -7.47 3.14 -10.09
C GLN A 53 -8.01 2.42 -8.85
N MET A 54 -8.38 3.19 -7.82
CA MET A 54 -8.95 2.71 -6.57
C MET A 54 -10.49 2.76 -6.53
N HIS A 55 -11.15 3.05 -7.66
CA HIS A 55 -12.61 3.17 -7.75
C HIS A 55 -13.33 1.90 -7.26
N ASN A 56 -12.79 0.72 -7.54
CA ASN A 56 -13.31 -0.58 -7.11
C ASN A 56 -13.24 -0.80 -5.58
N ARG A 57 -12.53 0.05 -4.84
CA ARG A 57 -12.52 0.06 -3.37
C ARG A 57 -13.47 1.11 -2.77
N GLY A 58 -14.33 1.70 -3.59
CA GLY A 58 -15.41 2.60 -3.18
C GLY A 58 -16.74 2.19 -3.78
N ASN A 59 -17.83 2.74 -3.25
CA ASN A 59 -19.18 2.49 -3.78
C ASN A 59 -19.93 3.80 -4.12
N GLY A 60 -19.18 4.90 -4.32
CA GLY A 60 -19.71 6.20 -4.71
C GLY A 60 -20.43 6.96 -3.59
N LYS A 61 -20.43 6.44 -2.35
CA LYS A 61 -21.09 7.10 -1.21
C LYS A 61 -20.22 8.16 -0.51
N GLY A 62 -18.97 8.33 -0.93
CA GLY A 62 -18.10 9.36 -0.36
C GLY A 62 -16.72 9.34 -0.95
N GLY A 63 -16.26 10.50 -1.40
CA GLY A 63 -14.94 10.69 -1.97
C GLY A 63 -14.38 12.04 -1.55
N GLY A 64 -13.05 12.12 -1.40
CA GLY A 64 -12.40 13.35 -1.01
C GLY A 64 -10.93 13.41 -1.39
N ILE A 65 -10.44 14.65 -1.47
CA ILE A 65 -9.06 15.01 -1.76
C ILE A 65 -8.55 15.92 -0.64
N GLY A 66 -7.35 15.63 -0.12
CA GLY A 66 -6.58 16.52 0.73
C GLY A 66 -5.33 17.00 0.00
N ALA A 67 -4.90 18.23 0.25
CA ALA A 67 -3.66 18.76 -0.31
C ALA A 67 -2.95 19.69 0.68
N VAL A 68 -1.62 19.66 0.70
CA VAL A 68 -0.76 20.46 1.59
C VAL A 68 0.46 20.98 0.84
N GLY A 69 0.90 22.19 1.16
CA GLY A 69 2.11 22.79 0.60
C GLY A 69 1.88 23.35 -0.80
N PHE A 70 1.20 24.49 -0.88
CA PHE A 70 0.80 25.16 -2.11
C PHE A 70 1.84 26.17 -2.61
N ILE A 71 1.61 26.61 -3.84
CA ILE A 71 2.33 27.71 -4.48
C ILE A 71 1.49 29.00 -4.31
N PRO A 72 2.02 30.09 -3.70
CA PRO A 72 1.25 31.32 -3.44
C PRO A 72 0.57 31.91 -4.68
N GLU A 73 1.26 31.86 -5.82
CA GLU A 73 0.76 32.39 -7.10
C GLU A 73 -0.49 31.65 -7.57
N ALA A 74 -0.56 30.33 -7.37
CA ALA A 74 -1.74 29.51 -7.72
C ALA A 74 -2.96 29.85 -6.86
N LEU A 75 -2.73 30.45 -5.69
CA LEU A 75 -3.77 30.91 -4.77
C LEU A 75 -4.05 32.41 -4.90
N GLY A 76 -3.26 33.14 -5.69
CA GLY A 76 -3.36 34.60 -5.83
C GLY A 76 -3.14 35.34 -4.51
N VAL A 77 -2.22 34.87 -3.68
CA VAL A 77 -1.81 35.48 -2.39
C VAL A 77 -0.29 35.64 -2.32
N SER A 78 0.21 36.44 -1.38
CA SER A 78 1.65 36.53 -1.13
C SER A 78 2.17 35.30 -0.39
N ARG A 79 3.48 35.05 -0.45
CA ARG A 79 4.13 34.00 0.37
C ARG A 79 3.83 34.19 1.86
N GLN A 80 3.93 35.42 2.35
CA GLN A 80 3.61 35.74 3.75
C GLN A 80 2.18 35.33 4.13
N VAL A 81 1.18 35.69 3.32
CA VAL A 81 -0.22 35.30 3.58
C VAL A 81 -0.36 33.77 3.60
N LEU A 82 0.27 33.05 2.68
CA LEU A 82 0.20 31.59 2.67
C LEU A 82 0.83 30.93 3.91
N ASP A 83 1.93 31.48 4.41
CA ASP A 83 2.70 30.92 5.52
C ASP A 83 2.08 31.29 6.89
N GLU A 84 1.46 32.47 6.98
CA GLU A 84 0.96 33.03 8.23
C GLU A 84 -0.54 32.77 8.44
N ASP A 85 -1.36 32.87 7.39
CA ASP A 85 -2.82 32.82 7.51
C ASP A 85 -3.36 31.40 7.63
N TYR A 86 -4.45 31.28 8.38
CA TYR A 86 -5.30 30.11 8.33
C TYR A 86 -6.13 30.15 7.05
N MET A 87 -6.16 29.01 6.37
CA MET A 87 -7.09 28.71 5.30
C MET A 87 -8.32 28.03 5.89
N PHE A 88 -9.45 28.74 5.92
CA PHE A 88 -10.75 28.13 6.22
C PHE A 88 -11.44 27.74 4.93
N HIS A 89 -11.83 26.47 4.83
CA HIS A 89 -12.72 25.99 3.77
C HIS A 89 -14.07 25.66 4.41
N ILE A 90 -15.10 26.44 4.07
CA ILE A 90 -16.44 26.28 4.63
C ILE A 90 -17.37 25.81 3.50
N ALA A 91 -17.94 24.64 3.70
CA ALA A 91 -18.92 24.02 2.81
C ALA A 91 -20.30 24.62 3.08
N LEU A 92 -20.96 25.12 2.04
CA LEU A 92 -22.35 25.59 2.06
C LEU A 92 -23.22 24.55 1.36
N LEU A 93 -24.08 23.89 2.14
CA LEU A 93 -25.13 23.00 1.63
C LEU A 93 -26.39 23.82 1.30
N ASP A 94 -26.64 24.87 2.07
CA ASP A 94 -27.64 25.90 1.84
C ASP A 94 -26.92 27.25 1.65
N ALA A 95 -26.97 27.81 0.44
CA ALA A 95 -26.34 29.10 0.15
C ALA A 95 -26.97 30.26 0.97
N GLY A 96 -28.21 30.10 1.45
CA GLY A 96 -28.92 31.12 2.22
C GLY A 96 -28.32 31.43 3.59
N VAL A 97 -27.43 30.60 4.12
CA VAL A 97 -26.76 30.85 5.41
C VAL A 97 -25.41 31.56 5.28
N ALA A 98 -24.91 31.81 4.07
CA ALA A 98 -23.57 32.35 3.85
C ALA A 98 -23.34 33.69 4.58
N ASP A 99 -24.25 34.64 4.42
CA ASP A 99 -24.15 35.96 5.02
C ASP A 99 -24.26 35.91 6.56
N ASP A 100 -25.18 35.13 7.10
CA ASP A 100 -25.32 34.93 8.56
C ASP A 100 -24.06 34.31 9.15
N LEU A 101 -23.50 33.30 8.48
CA LEU A 101 -22.28 32.63 8.91
C LEU A 101 -21.09 33.59 8.88
N GLU A 102 -20.89 34.32 7.79
CA GLU A 102 -19.75 35.22 7.64
C GLU A 102 -19.83 36.39 8.64
N ASN A 103 -21.02 36.98 8.81
CA ASN A 103 -21.24 38.08 9.75
C ASN A 103 -21.19 37.65 11.22
N THR A 104 -21.43 36.38 11.52
CA THR A 104 -21.38 35.86 12.90
C THR A 104 -19.99 35.33 13.28
N PHE A 105 -19.34 34.58 12.40
CA PHE A 105 -18.15 33.77 12.77
C PHE A 105 -16.86 34.17 12.06
N ILE A 106 -16.92 35.01 11.01
CA ILE A 106 -15.73 35.38 10.23
C ILE A 106 -15.40 36.87 10.43
N ARG A 107 -16.21 37.78 9.88
CA ARG A 107 -15.94 39.24 9.89
C ARG A 107 -15.70 39.84 11.27
N PRO A 108 -16.42 39.45 12.35
CA PRO A 108 -16.18 40.02 13.67
C PRO A 108 -14.82 39.60 14.26
N HIS A 109 -14.37 38.38 13.96
CA HIS A 109 -13.26 37.74 14.67
C HIS A 109 -11.93 37.80 13.92
N PHE A 110 -11.98 37.86 12.59
CA PHE A 110 -10.81 37.69 11.75
C PHE A 110 -10.49 38.94 10.91
N LYS A 111 -9.19 39.21 10.75
CA LYS A 111 -8.66 39.96 9.62
C LYS A 111 -8.69 39.02 8.42
N ILE A 112 -9.28 39.48 7.32
CA ILE A 112 -9.43 38.70 6.08
C ILE A 112 -8.49 39.32 5.05
N ASP A 113 -7.42 38.62 4.70
CA ASP A 113 -6.50 39.06 3.65
C ASP A 113 -7.00 38.66 2.26
N LYS A 114 -7.75 37.54 2.18
CA LYS A 114 -8.47 37.14 0.96
C LYS A 114 -9.66 36.25 1.29
N SER A 115 -10.74 36.37 0.51
CA SER A 115 -11.84 35.39 0.48
C SER A 115 -12.35 35.15 -0.93
N GLU A 116 -12.76 33.93 -1.23
CA GLU A 116 -13.32 33.57 -2.53
C GLU A 116 -14.19 32.32 -2.47
N LYS A 117 -15.14 32.19 -3.40
CA LYS A 117 -15.83 30.94 -3.67
C LYS A 117 -14.97 30.10 -4.62
N LEU A 118 -14.76 28.82 -4.31
CA LEU A 118 -14.01 27.93 -5.20
C LEU A 118 -14.75 27.74 -6.53
N ALA A 119 -13.99 27.71 -7.61
CA ALA A 119 -14.53 27.45 -8.93
C ALA A 119 -15.03 26.00 -9.02
N THR A 120 -16.19 25.82 -9.65
CA THR A 120 -16.78 24.50 -9.86
C THR A 120 -17.09 24.26 -11.33
N LEU A 121 -17.39 23.01 -11.66
CA LEU A 121 -18.11 22.65 -12.87
C LEU A 121 -19.57 23.16 -12.79
N ASP A 122 -20.12 23.62 -13.91
CA ASP A 122 -21.49 24.18 -13.94
C ASP A 122 -22.56 23.10 -13.74
N ASP A 123 -22.36 21.92 -14.36
CA ASP A 123 -23.25 20.78 -14.24
C ASP A 123 -22.54 19.54 -13.65
N HIS A 124 -22.77 19.29 -12.36
CA HIS A 124 -22.27 18.10 -11.66
C HIS A 124 -22.71 16.77 -12.28
N ARG A 125 -23.85 16.72 -12.98
CA ARG A 125 -24.34 15.48 -13.60
C ARG A 125 -23.49 15.04 -14.79
N SER A 126 -22.76 15.98 -15.42
CA SER A 126 -21.84 15.67 -16.52
C SER A 126 -20.65 14.79 -16.11
N ILE A 127 -20.39 14.65 -14.80
CA ILE A 127 -19.40 13.72 -14.24
C ILE A 127 -20.04 12.60 -13.41
N GLY A 128 -21.34 12.33 -13.62
CA GLY A 128 -22.04 11.20 -13.01
C GLY A 128 -22.38 11.35 -11.53
N LEU A 129 -22.48 12.59 -11.02
CA LEU A 129 -22.92 12.84 -9.65
C LEU A 129 -24.43 13.09 -9.60
N ASP A 130 -25.14 12.33 -8.75
CA ASP A 130 -26.57 12.55 -8.46
C ASP A 130 -26.79 13.63 -7.40
N VAL A 131 -25.85 13.74 -6.46
CA VAL A 131 -25.88 14.72 -5.36
C VAL A 131 -24.99 15.90 -5.76
N ARG A 132 -25.57 17.10 -5.77
CA ARG A 132 -24.80 18.33 -6.03
C ARG A 132 -23.76 18.53 -4.92
N PRO A 133 -22.46 18.65 -5.26
CA PRO A 133 -21.44 18.99 -4.27
C PRO A 133 -21.66 20.40 -3.68
N PRO A 134 -21.20 20.65 -2.44
CA PRO A 134 -21.40 21.93 -1.77
C PRO A 134 -20.64 23.06 -2.47
N ASP A 135 -21.16 24.28 -2.36
CA ASP A 135 -20.36 25.46 -2.66
C ASP A 135 -19.32 25.63 -1.54
N VAL A 136 -18.05 25.92 -1.86
CA VAL A 136 -16.98 26.04 -0.86
C VAL A 136 -16.45 27.46 -0.84
N MET A 137 -16.53 28.11 0.32
CA MET A 137 -15.88 29.40 0.57
C MET A 137 -14.51 29.18 1.18
N ARG A 138 -13.48 29.77 0.56
CA ARG A 138 -12.10 29.79 1.05
C ARG A 138 -11.78 31.16 1.63
N TYR A 139 -11.27 31.20 2.85
CA TYR A 139 -10.80 32.43 3.50
C TYR A 139 -9.34 32.27 3.94
N PHE A 140 -8.54 33.31 3.72
CA PHE A 140 -7.21 33.50 4.28
C PHE A 140 -7.33 34.53 5.40
N VAL A 141 -7.12 34.06 6.64
CA VAL A 141 -7.43 34.84 7.82
C VAL A 141 -6.42 34.74 8.95
N ARG A 142 -6.37 35.81 9.76
CA ARG A 142 -5.76 35.85 11.10
C ARG A 142 -6.78 36.33 12.12
N VAL A 143 -6.69 35.86 13.37
CA VAL A 143 -7.54 36.39 14.43
C VAL A 143 -7.13 37.85 14.67
N LYS A 144 -8.09 38.76 14.79
CA LYS A 144 -7.80 40.16 15.12
C LYS A 144 -7.12 40.25 16.48
N ASP A 145 -6.13 41.14 16.61
CA ASP A 145 -5.34 41.24 17.84
C ASP A 145 -6.19 41.49 19.09
N ASP A 146 -7.17 42.40 19.01
CA ASP A 146 -8.06 42.72 20.14
C ASP A 146 -9.01 41.57 20.53
N VAL A 147 -9.33 40.71 19.56
CA VAL A 147 -10.14 39.50 19.78
C VAL A 147 -9.28 38.42 20.43
N LEU A 148 -8.06 38.22 19.93
CA LEU A 148 -7.13 37.23 20.46
C LEU A 148 -6.66 37.60 21.89
N ASP A 149 -6.33 38.88 22.13
CA ASP A 149 -5.92 39.36 23.46
C ASP A 149 -7.01 39.13 24.51
N ARG A 150 -8.27 39.40 24.12
CA ARG A 150 -9.43 39.16 24.97
C ARG A 150 -9.64 37.67 25.23
N PHE A 151 -9.56 36.85 24.18
CA PHE A 151 -9.66 35.40 24.31
C PHE A 151 -8.58 34.83 25.24
N ILE A 152 -7.34 35.33 25.13
CA ILE A 152 -6.23 34.96 26.00
C ILE A 152 -6.52 35.34 27.45
N ALA A 153 -7.02 36.56 27.69
CA ALA A 153 -7.34 37.04 29.04
C ALA A 153 -8.48 36.24 29.67
N GLU A 154 -9.59 36.05 28.96
CA GLU A 154 -10.80 35.36 29.43
C GLU A 154 -10.54 33.88 29.77
N ASN A 155 -9.65 33.21 29.03
CA ASN A 155 -9.31 31.80 29.25
C ASN A 155 -8.02 31.58 30.05
N HIS A 156 -7.40 32.65 30.54
CA HIS A 156 -6.16 32.62 31.31
C HIS A 156 -4.97 31.96 30.57
N PHE A 157 -4.88 32.19 29.25
CA PHE A 157 -3.86 31.66 28.35
C PHE A 157 -2.58 32.50 28.28
N THR A 158 -2.34 33.41 29.23
CA THR A 158 -1.14 34.26 29.26
C THR A 158 0.18 33.50 29.31
N SER A 159 0.15 32.20 29.64
CA SER A 159 1.31 31.30 29.64
C SER A 159 1.50 30.52 28.33
N LEU A 160 0.55 30.59 27.39
CA LEU A 160 0.68 29.95 26.08
C LEU A 160 1.46 30.86 25.13
N ASP A 161 2.12 30.24 24.14
CA ASP A 161 2.53 30.99 22.96
C ASP A 161 1.29 31.61 22.29
N ARG A 162 1.43 32.84 21.79
CA ARG A 162 0.31 33.56 21.17
C ARG A 162 -0.28 32.77 20.00
N ARG A 163 0.55 32.05 19.25
CA ARG A 163 0.12 31.23 18.11
C ARG A 163 -0.64 29.99 18.58
N ASP A 164 -0.24 29.37 19.68
CA ASP A 164 -1.00 28.26 20.30
C ASP A 164 -2.39 28.72 20.77
N ALA A 165 -2.48 29.92 21.34
CA ALA A 165 -3.77 30.52 21.71
C ALA A 165 -4.64 30.85 20.49
N GLU A 166 -4.03 31.32 19.39
CA GLU A 166 -4.72 31.57 18.13
C GLU A 166 -5.22 30.26 17.48
N ASP A 167 -4.41 29.21 17.48
CA ASP A 167 -4.77 27.86 17.03
C ASP A 167 -5.99 27.34 17.81
N GLU A 168 -6.00 27.55 19.14
CA GLU A 168 -7.15 27.18 19.97
C GLU A 168 -8.40 28.02 19.66
N PHE A 169 -8.26 29.32 19.40
CA PHE A 169 -9.39 30.15 18.96
C PHE A 169 -9.98 29.64 17.65
N VAL A 170 -9.13 29.33 16.67
CA VAL A 170 -9.52 28.78 15.35
C VAL A 170 -10.25 27.45 15.50
N TYR A 171 -9.75 26.54 16.34
CA TYR A 171 -10.40 25.28 16.65
C TYR A 171 -11.80 25.51 17.25
N GLN A 172 -11.91 26.34 18.29
CA GLN A 172 -13.20 26.63 18.94
C GLN A 172 -14.19 27.33 18.00
N ASN A 173 -13.72 28.24 17.15
CA ASN A 173 -14.58 28.89 16.15
C ASN A 173 -15.15 27.87 15.16
N SER A 174 -14.31 26.94 14.70
CA SER A 174 -14.71 25.86 13.78
C SER A 174 -15.76 24.95 14.42
N PHE A 175 -15.54 24.57 15.68
CA PHE A 175 -16.51 23.80 16.46
C PHE A 175 -17.84 24.54 16.61
N ARG A 176 -17.84 25.85 16.89
CA ARG A 176 -19.06 26.67 16.99
C ARG A 176 -19.83 26.72 15.67
N ILE A 177 -19.14 26.89 14.54
CA ILE A 177 -19.75 26.86 13.20
C ILE A 177 -20.42 25.50 12.96
N ASN A 178 -19.68 24.40 13.13
CA ASN A 178 -20.19 23.05 12.94
C ASN A 178 -21.37 22.76 13.86
N LYS A 179 -21.30 23.16 15.13
CA LYS A 179 -22.41 22.98 16.07
C LYS A 179 -23.69 23.70 15.61
N ARG A 180 -23.58 24.95 15.15
CA ARG A 180 -24.73 25.76 14.73
C ARG A 180 -25.34 25.30 13.41
N TYR A 181 -24.52 25.03 12.40
CA TYR A 181 -25.02 24.79 11.04
C TYR A 181 -25.06 23.31 10.63
N TYR A 182 -24.40 22.42 11.39
CA TYR A 182 -24.32 21.00 11.09
C TYR A 182 -24.90 20.12 12.21
N ALA A 183 -24.44 20.23 13.45
CA ALA A 183 -24.81 19.29 14.51
C ALA A 183 -26.22 19.49 15.09
N SER A 184 -26.93 20.57 14.73
CA SER A 184 -28.27 20.86 15.23
C SER A 184 -29.29 19.81 14.77
N LEU A 185 -30.37 19.63 15.56
CA LEU A 185 -31.49 18.71 15.27
C LEU A 185 -32.29 19.06 13.98
N GLY A 186 -31.91 20.14 13.29
CA GLY A 186 -32.48 20.56 12.02
C GLY A 186 -31.67 20.08 10.80
N GLU A 187 -32.03 20.61 9.63
CA GLU A 187 -31.36 20.33 8.36
C GLU A 187 -29.89 20.78 8.39
N LYS A 188 -29.02 20.02 7.73
CA LYS A 188 -27.58 20.31 7.61
C LYS A 188 -27.40 21.44 6.59
N LYS A 189 -26.86 22.59 7.01
CA LYS A 189 -26.78 23.81 6.17
C LYS A 189 -25.37 24.19 5.76
N ALA A 190 -24.40 24.03 6.65
CA ALA A 190 -22.99 24.34 6.38
C ALA A 190 -22.08 23.62 7.38
N PHE A 191 -20.82 23.44 7.02
CA PHE A 191 -19.80 22.92 7.92
C PHE A 191 -18.39 23.35 7.50
N VAL A 192 -17.46 23.38 8.44
CA VAL A 192 -16.03 23.59 8.21
C VAL A 192 -15.44 22.30 7.64
N MET A 193 -14.98 22.37 6.39
CA MET A 193 -14.41 21.25 5.64
C MET A 193 -12.94 21.05 5.98
N SER A 194 -12.17 22.13 6.10
CA SER A 194 -10.84 22.11 6.71
C SER A 194 -10.50 23.45 7.35
N HIS A 195 -9.55 23.38 8.29
CA HIS A 195 -8.97 24.54 8.96
C HIS A 195 -7.48 24.31 9.23
N GLY A 196 -6.64 25.26 8.82
CA GLY A 196 -5.20 25.14 9.02
C GLY A 196 -4.44 26.01 8.04
N ARG A 197 -3.12 26.03 8.15
CA ARG A 197 -2.26 26.82 7.28
C ARG A 197 -1.80 25.98 6.10
N ASN A 198 -1.78 26.57 4.92
CA ASN A 198 -1.23 25.95 3.70
C ASN A 198 -1.75 24.52 3.42
N MET A 199 -3.06 24.30 3.66
CA MET A 199 -3.73 23.02 3.45
C MET A 199 -5.18 23.19 3.00
N MET A 200 -5.74 22.16 2.36
CA MET A 200 -7.14 22.12 1.91
C MET A 200 -7.67 20.69 1.95
N ILE A 201 -8.93 20.52 2.34
CA ILE A 201 -9.70 19.29 2.12
C ILE A 201 -10.93 19.64 1.29
N LEU A 202 -11.23 18.81 0.29
CA LEU A 202 -12.45 18.86 -0.51
C LEU A 202 -13.11 17.50 -0.55
N LYS A 203 -14.43 17.45 -0.34
CA LYS A 203 -15.18 16.18 -0.27
C LYS A 203 -16.58 16.28 -0.84
N ILE A 204 -17.06 15.16 -1.40
CA ILE A 204 -18.34 15.02 -2.07
C ILE A 204 -18.99 13.65 -1.80
N VAL A 205 -20.30 13.55 -2.02
CA VAL A 205 -20.98 12.25 -2.17
C VAL A 205 -20.74 11.78 -3.61
N GLY A 206 -19.79 10.87 -3.78
CA GLY A 206 -19.28 10.43 -5.07
C GLY A 206 -17.93 9.73 -4.87
N TYR A 207 -17.09 9.76 -5.90
CA TYR A 207 -15.72 9.22 -5.84
C TYR A 207 -14.68 10.33 -5.73
N ALA A 208 -13.46 10.01 -5.30
CA ALA A 208 -12.39 11.00 -5.11
C ALA A 208 -12.00 11.72 -6.42
N GLU A 209 -11.96 11.01 -7.54
CA GLU A 209 -11.65 11.57 -8.86
C GLU A 209 -12.67 12.64 -9.31
N ASN A 210 -13.90 12.53 -8.84
CA ASN A 210 -14.95 13.52 -9.13
C ASN A 210 -14.70 14.83 -8.38
N VAL A 211 -13.98 14.82 -7.25
CA VAL A 211 -13.56 16.04 -6.54
C VAL A 211 -12.58 16.85 -7.38
N VAL A 212 -11.58 16.19 -7.97
CA VAL A 212 -10.60 16.83 -8.86
C VAL A 212 -11.30 17.52 -10.02
N ARG A 213 -12.22 16.81 -10.69
CA ARG A 213 -12.96 17.34 -11.84
C ARG A 213 -13.93 18.45 -11.45
N TYR A 214 -14.72 18.24 -10.38
CA TYR A 214 -15.76 19.19 -9.99
C TYR A 214 -15.17 20.51 -9.52
N TYR A 215 -14.11 20.48 -8.69
CA TYR A 215 -13.44 21.69 -8.19
C TYR A 215 -12.26 22.14 -9.04
N LYS A 216 -12.14 21.63 -10.29
CA LYS A 216 -11.14 22.05 -11.30
C LYS A 216 -9.70 22.04 -10.78
N LEU A 217 -9.30 20.96 -10.12
CA LEU A 217 -7.98 20.82 -9.49
C LEU A 217 -6.91 20.28 -10.43
N ASP A 218 -7.23 19.99 -11.70
CA ASP A 218 -6.33 19.35 -12.66
C ASP A 218 -4.93 20.01 -12.71
N ASP A 219 -4.88 21.33 -12.77
CA ASP A 219 -3.64 22.12 -12.84
C ASP A 219 -3.26 22.77 -11.49
N PHE A 220 -4.04 22.54 -10.44
CA PHE A 220 -3.73 23.02 -9.10
C PHE A 220 -2.52 22.26 -8.55
N LYS A 221 -1.55 22.96 -7.94
CA LYS A 221 -0.26 22.37 -7.54
C LYS A 221 -0.10 22.33 -6.02
N ALA A 222 0.35 21.19 -5.51
CA ALA A 222 0.72 20.99 -4.11
C ALA A 222 1.89 19.99 -3.98
N HIS A 223 2.60 20.05 -2.86
CA HIS A 223 3.66 19.10 -2.52
C HIS A 223 3.12 17.75 -2.04
N THR A 224 2.03 17.78 -1.26
CA THR A 224 1.41 16.58 -0.70
C THR A 224 -0.03 16.49 -1.15
N TRP A 225 -0.45 15.28 -1.53
CA TRP A 225 -1.82 14.96 -1.91
C TRP A 225 -2.31 13.71 -1.16
N LEU A 226 -3.61 13.69 -0.87
CA LEU A 226 -4.34 12.56 -0.30
C LEU A 226 -5.63 12.35 -1.07
N ALA A 227 -6.05 11.10 -1.22
CA ALA A 227 -7.40 10.76 -1.67
C ALA A 227 -7.98 9.57 -0.92
N HIS A 228 -9.30 9.53 -0.88
CA HIS A 228 -10.06 8.49 -0.20
C HIS A 228 -11.32 8.12 -0.98
N GLN A 229 -11.52 6.82 -1.21
CA GLN A 229 -12.74 6.20 -1.72
C GLN A 229 -13.45 5.49 -0.58
N ARG A 230 -14.66 5.93 -0.22
CA ARG A 230 -15.42 5.35 0.90
C ARG A 230 -16.25 4.15 0.43
N TYR A 231 -16.28 3.11 1.26
CA TYR A 231 -17.15 1.95 1.11
C TYR A 231 -17.87 1.66 2.44
N PRO A 232 -18.99 2.32 2.78
CA PRO A 232 -19.75 1.97 3.97
C PRO A 232 -20.53 0.67 3.72
N THR A 233 -20.41 -0.30 4.62
CA THR A 233 -21.14 -1.58 4.61
C THR A 233 -22.53 -1.44 5.25
N ARG A 234 -22.72 -0.43 6.11
CA ARG A 234 -24.02 -0.02 6.66
C ARG A 234 -24.19 1.50 6.62
N GLY A 235 -25.42 1.98 6.42
CA GLY A 235 -25.74 3.41 6.37
C GLY A 235 -25.89 3.99 4.95
N ARG A 236 -26.65 5.09 4.87
CA ARG A 236 -26.77 5.94 3.68
C ARG A 236 -26.03 7.23 4.00
N VAL A 237 -24.86 7.44 3.39
CA VAL A 237 -24.32 8.80 3.31
C VAL A 237 -25.10 9.55 2.24
N TRP A 238 -25.84 10.56 2.69
CA TRP A 238 -26.58 11.47 1.83
C TRP A 238 -25.98 12.88 1.81
N HIS A 239 -24.90 13.13 2.56
CA HIS A 239 -24.25 14.45 2.62
C HIS A 239 -22.70 14.34 2.65
N PRO A 240 -21.98 15.34 2.13
CA PRO A 240 -20.51 15.34 2.08
C PRO A 240 -19.83 15.43 3.46
N GLY A 241 -20.54 15.84 4.51
CA GLY A 241 -19.99 16.01 5.86
C GLY A 241 -19.35 14.74 6.45
N GLY A 242 -19.92 13.56 6.18
CA GLY A 242 -19.40 12.26 6.62
C GLY A 242 -18.41 11.60 5.65
N CYS A 243 -18.01 12.29 4.58
CA CYS A 243 -16.98 11.79 3.67
C CYS A 243 -15.58 12.15 4.22
N HIS A 244 -14.57 11.36 3.84
CA HIS A 244 -13.16 11.59 4.20
C HIS A 244 -12.46 12.34 3.06
N PRO A 245 -11.33 13.05 3.30
CA PRO A 245 -10.59 13.19 4.57
C PRO A 245 -11.32 13.96 5.68
N PHE A 246 -10.85 13.79 6.93
CA PHE A 246 -11.19 14.63 8.07
C PHE A 246 -10.03 15.55 8.44
N SER A 247 -10.37 16.76 8.92
CA SER A 247 -9.39 17.76 9.35
C SER A 247 -9.17 17.67 10.85
N ALA A 248 -7.91 17.60 11.25
CA ALA A 248 -7.45 18.26 12.48
C ALA A 248 -6.85 19.62 12.10
N LEU A 249 -6.41 20.42 13.08
CA LEU A 249 -5.81 21.72 12.77
C LEU A 249 -4.45 21.50 12.08
N ASN A 250 -4.30 22.00 10.84
CA ASN A 250 -3.10 21.81 9.99
C ASN A 250 -2.88 20.38 9.47
N GLU A 251 -3.87 19.49 9.61
CA GLU A 251 -3.74 18.07 9.30
C GLU A 251 -4.97 17.55 8.55
N ALA A 252 -4.74 16.69 7.56
CA ALA A 252 -5.76 15.94 6.84
C ALA A 252 -5.51 14.45 7.04
N LEU A 253 -6.51 13.72 7.53
CA LEU A 253 -6.44 12.29 7.81
C LEU A 253 -7.45 11.53 6.94
N VAL A 254 -6.98 10.46 6.30
CA VAL A 254 -7.83 9.44 5.68
C VAL A 254 -7.64 8.12 6.41
N HIS A 255 -8.72 7.35 6.47
CA HIS A 255 -8.82 6.09 7.19
C HIS A 255 -9.37 5.02 6.25
N ASN A 256 -8.68 3.87 6.17
CA ASN A 256 -9.24 2.65 5.62
C ASN A 256 -9.44 1.69 6.77
N GLY A 257 -10.66 1.58 7.28
CA GLY A 257 -10.88 0.81 8.49
C GLY A 257 -12.20 1.04 9.17
N ASP A 258 -12.37 0.37 10.32
CA ASP A 258 -13.49 0.57 11.24
C ASP A 258 -12.99 0.36 12.69
N PHE A 259 -13.33 1.25 13.62
CA PHE A 259 -12.94 1.11 15.02
C PHE A 259 -13.83 0.13 15.77
N ALA A 260 -13.24 -0.98 16.22
CA ALA A 260 -13.94 -1.93 17.09
C ALA A 260 -14.28 -1.35 18.47
N ASN A 261 -13.56 -0.30 18.90
CA ASN A 261 -13.71 0.35 20.20
C ASN A 261 -14.21 1.81 20.12
N TYR A 262 -14.96 2.17 19.06
CA TYR A 262 -15.52 3.51 18.81
C TYR A 262 -16.07 4.19 20.08
N GLN A 263 -16.97 3.52 20.81
CA GLN A 263 -17.60 4.12 21.99
C GLN A 263 -16.60 4.48 23.11
N SER A 264 -15.54 3.69 23.28
CA SER A 264 -14.51 3.94 24.28
C SER A 264 -13.68 5.16 23.91
N VAL A 265 -13.34 5.30 22.62
CA VAL A 265 -12.63 6.46 22.07
C VAL A 265 -13.49 7.72 22.21
N TYR A 266 -14.76 7.65 21.84
CA TYR A 266 -15.74 8.72 22.02
C TYR A 266 -15.79 9.23 23.47
N GLU A 267 -15.99 8.34 24.45
CA GLU A 267 -16.07 8.75 25.87
C GLU A 267 -14.74 9.32 26.38
N TYR A 268 -13.61 8.79 25.91
CA TYR A 268 -12.28 9.32 26.24
C TYR A 268 -12.09 10.77 25.75
N LEU A 269 -12.49 11.06 24.51
CA LEU A 269 -12.47 12.40 23.92
C LEU A 269 -13.43 13.33 24.67
N LYS A 270 -14.63 12.86 24.98
CA LYS A 270 -15.66 13.61 25.69
C LYS A 270 -15.22 14.04 27.09
N GLN A 271 -14.55 13.16 27.83
CA GLN A 271 -13.95 13.49 29.14
C GLN A 271 -12.91 14.62 29.04
N ARG A 272 -12.37 14.87 27.85
CA ARG A 272 -11.41 15.92 27.53
C ARG A 272 -12.05 17.07 26.74
N ASN A 273 -13.37 17.20 26.79
CA ASN A 273 -14.11 18.26 26.08
C ASN A 273 -13.85 18.30 24.56
N TYR A 274 -13.59 17.13 23.95
CA TYR A 274 -13.74 16.91 22.50
C TYR A 274 -15.08 16.22 22.27
N HIS A 275 -15.91 16.76 21.37
CA HIS A 275 -17.21 16.17 21.04
C HIS A 275 -17.30 16.00 19.53
N PRO A 276 -17.17 14.77 19.01
CA PRO A 276 -17.39 14.48 17.60
C PRO A 276 -18.77 14.96 17.14
N LEU A 277 -18.86 15.58 15.96
CA LEU A 277 -20.10 16.14 15.39
C LEU A 277 -20.54 15.47 14.09
N PHE A 278 -19.64 14.73 13.43
CA PHE A 278 -19.86 14.04 12.16
C PHE A 278 -20.11 12.54 12.33
N LEU A 279 -19.90 11.99 13.53
CA LEU A 279 -20.25 10.62 13.92
C LEU A 279 -19.53 9.53 13.12
N THR A 280 -18.27 9.77 12.82
CA THR A 280 -17.39 8.80 12.19
C THR A 280 -16.20 8.55 13.09
N ASP A 281 -15.74 7.31 13.17
CA ASP A 281 -14.48 6.95 13.82
C ASP A 281 -13.26 7.74 13.28
N THR A 282 -13.31 8.12 12.00
CA THR A 282 -12.25 8.89 11.33
C THR A 282 -12.16 10.32 11.86
N GLU A 283 -13.30 10.92 12.25
CA GLU A 283 -13.31 12.18 12.99
C GLU A 283 -12.64 11.98 14.36
N GLU A 284 -12.96 10.90 15.07
CA GLU A 284 -12.35 10.61 16.36
C GLU A 284 -10.84 10.42 16.26
N ALA A 285 -10.36 9.74 15.22
CA ALA A 285 -8.94 9.61 14.91
C ALA A 285 -8.26 11.00 14.72
N ALA A 286 -8.89 11.89 13.96
CA ALA A 286 -8.39 13.25 13.76
C ALA A 286 -8.39 14.06 15.08
N LEU A 287 -9.42 13.91 15.92
CA LEU A 287 -9.49 14.59 17.22
C LEU A 287 -8.48 14.03 18.23
N LEU A 288 -8.19 12.73 18.21
CA LEU A 288 -7.09 12.13 18.98
C LEU A 288 -5.74 12.67 18.54
N LEU A 289 -5.52 12.80 17.22
CA LEU A 289 -4.31 13.39 16.65
C LEU A 289 -4.11 14.85 17.13
N ASP A 290 -5.17 15.67 17.07
CA ASP A 290 -5.16 17.05 17.56
C ASP A 290 -4.92 17.12 19.08
N LEU A 291 -5.59 16.27 19.86
CA LEU A 291 -5.42 16.19 21.30
C LEU A 291 -3.97 15.86 21.67
N TRP A 292 -3.42 14.78 21.12
CA TRP A 292 -2.09 14.31 21.49
C TRP A 292 -0.97 15.17 20.90
N SER A 293 -1.14 15.70 19.69
CA SER A 293 -0.13 16.56 19.06
C SER A 293 -0.21 18.00 19.56
N ARG A 294 -1.34 18.69 19.42
CA ARG A 294 -1.42 20.13 19.69
C ARG A 294 -1.64 20.45 21.16
N VAL A 295 -2.49 19.68 21.86
CA VAL A 295 -2.85 19.98 23.26
C VAL A 295 -1.86 19.37 24.23
N TYR A 296 -1.52 18.08 24.08
CA TYR A 296 -0.55 17.40 24.95
C TYR A 296 0.90 17.55 24.50
N LYS A 297 1.14 18.05 23.28
CA LYS A 297 2.49 18.30 22.73
C LYS A 297 3.37 17.06 22.74
N TYR A 298 2.78 15.88 22.50
CA TYR A 298 3.55 14.64 22.38
C TYR A 298 4.48 14.71 21.16
N PRO A 299 5.77 14.34 21.31
CA PRO A 299 6.60 13.97 20.18
C PRO A 299 5.90 12.93 19.32
N LEU A 300 6.14 12.98 18.00
CA LEU A 300 5.44 12.12 17.05
C LEU A 300 5.57 10.62 17.39
N GLU A 301 6.74 10.17 17.85
CA GLU A 301 6.94 8.79 18.32
C GLU A 301 5.91 8.39 19.39
N TYR A 302 5.64 9.27 20.36
CA TYR A 302 4.76 8.97 21.51
C TYR A 302 3.30 9.07 21.14
N LEU A 303 2.97 9.97 20.20
CA LEU A 303 1.66 9.99 19.57
C LEU A 303 1.38 8.69 18.84
N ILE A 304 2.35 8.22 18.04
CA ILE A 304 2.25 6.96 17.31
C ILE A 304 2.10 5.80 18.30
N GLU A 305 2.85 5.79 19.40
CA GLU A 305 2.69 4.79 20.47
C GLU A 305 1.31 4.84 21.13
N ALA A 306 0.72 6.04 21.31
CA ALA A 306 -0.64 6.16 21.83
C ALA A 306 -1.71 5.66 20.84
N MET A 307 -1.48 5.78 19.53
CA MET A 307 -2.37 5.28 18.47
C MET A 307 -2.22 3.77 18.24
N ALA A 308 -1.00 3.31 17.97
CA ALA A 308 -0.64 1.92 17.70
C ALA A 308 0.37 1.44 18.77
N PRO A 309 -0.13 0.96 19.92
CA PRO A 309 0.72 0.57 21.04
C PRO A 309 1.62 -0.62 20.69
N THR A 310 2.84 -0.59 21.21
CA THR A 310 3.81 -1.68 21.09
C THR A 310 3.53 -2.71 22.19
N THR A 311 3.16 -3.94 21.84
CA THR A 311 2.64 -4.93 22.81
C THR A 311 3.50 -6.20 22.90
N GLU A 312 3.30 -6.95 23.98
CA GLU A 312 3.85 -8.31 24.15
C GLU A 312 5.36 -8.41 23.88
N MET A 313 5.79 -9.36 23.05
CA MET A 313 7.20 -9.57 22.73
C MET A 313 7.85 -8.31 22.14
N ASP A 314 7.15 -7.56 21.29
CA ASP A 314 7.71 -6.32 20.75
C ASP A 314 8.02 -5.31 21.87
N PHE A 315 7.15 -5.21 22.86
CA PHE A 315 7.41 -4.36 24.01
C PHE A 315 8.65 -4.80 24.79
N ASP A 316 8.80 -6.10 25.03
CA ASP A 316 9.94 -6.67 25.77
C ASP A 316 11.28 -6.48 25.02
N MET A 317 11.24 -6.41 23.68
CA MET A 317 12.41 -6.17 22.84
C MET A 317 12.87 -4.71 22.84
N LEU A 318 12.05 -3.77 23.32
CA LEU A 318 12.45 -2.37 23.42
C LEU A 318 13.49 -2.14 24.52
N PRO A 319 14.35 -1.12 24.40
CA PRO A 319 15.20 -0.68 25.51
C PRO A 319 14.39 -0.35 26.78
N ALA A 320 14.92 -0.67 27.97
CA ALA A 320 14.22 -0.51 29.25
C ALA A 320 13.67 0.92 29.50
N GLN A 321 14.37 1.96 29.03
CA GLN A 321 13.88 3.33 29.12
C GLN A 321 12.63 3.56 28.26
N LYS A 322 12.59 3.01 27.05
CA LYS A 322 11.41 3.07 26.17
C LYS A 322 10.27 2.26 26.77
N GLN A 323 10.53 1.08 27.32
CA GLN A 323 9.51 0.30 28.02
C GLN A 323 8.84 1.10 29.15
N ALA A 324 9.64 1.73 30.03
CA ALA A 324 9.08 2.53 31.13
C ALA A 324 8.18 3.68 30.63
N LEU A 325 8.61 4.37 29.57
CA LEU A 325 7.86 5.47 28.97
C LEU A 325 6.60 4.99 28.25
N TYR A 326 6.71 3.97 27.40
CA TYR A 326 5.60 3.42 26.63
C TYR A 326 4.55 2.82 27.57
N LYS A 327 4.97 2.16 28.64
CA LYS A 327 4.05 1.70 29.69
C LYS A 327 3.26 2.85 30.30
N ALA A 328 3.90 4.00 30.55
CA ALA A 328 3.20 5.18 31.05
C ALA A 328 2.17 5.68 30.01
N ILE A 329 2.55 5.78 28.73
CA ILE A 329 1.63 6.18 27.65
C ILE A 329 0.46 5.21 27.55
N GLN A 330 0.72 3.92 27.38
CA GLN A 330 -0.29 2.87 27.25
C GLN A 330 -1.26 2.85 28.44
N THR A 331 -0.75 2.97 29.67
CA THR A 331 -1.60 2.99 30.87
C THR A 331 -2.63 4.12 30.86
N HIS A 332 -2.30 5.28 30.25
CA HIS A 332 -3.20 6.43 30.18
C HIS A 332 -4.09 6.43 28.93
N HIS A 333 -3.67 5.76 27.85
CA HIS A 333 -4.27 5.93 26.52
C HIS A 333 -4.88 4.66 25.92
N VAL A 334 -4.60 3.46 26.45
CA VAL A 334 -4.98 2.18 25.79
C VAL A 334 -6.48 2.08 25.47
N TYR A 335 -7.36 2.63 26.31
CA TYR A 335 -8.81 2.61 26.06
C TYR A 335 -9.25 3.53 24.90
N ALA A 336 -8.37 4.42 24.45
CA ALA A 336 -8.56 5.34 23.35
C ALA A 336 -7.62 5.08 22.17
N SER A 337 -6.67 4.15 22.31
CA SER A 337 -5.91 3.63 21.18
C SER A 337 -6.87 2.95 20.21
N PRO A 338 -6.92 3.34 18.94
CA PRO A 338 -7.79 2.70 17.95
C PRO A 338 -7.58 1.18 17.90
N ASP A 339 -8.67 0.42 18.00
CA ASP A 339 -8.67 -1.04 17.90
C ASP A 339 -9.56 -1.50 16.74
N GLY A 340 -9.37 -2.73 16.29
CA GLY A 340 -9.99 -3.23 15.07
C GLY A 340 -9.20 -2.87 13.81
N PRO A 341 -9.79 -3.07 12.63
CA PRO A 341 -9.03 -3.00 11.39
C PRO A 341 -8.90 -1.56 10.89
N TRP A 342 -7.71 -0.95 10.95
CA TRP A 342 -7.52 0.43 10.49
C TRP A 342 -6.14 0.70 9.86
N PHE A 343 -6.13 1.61 8.89
CA PHE A 343 -4.91 2.17 8.32
C PHE A 343 -5.10 3.66 8.06
N PHE A 344 -4.18 4.49 8.57
CA PHE A 344 -4.22 5.94 8.40
C PHE A 344 -3.17 6.43 7.41
N ILE A 345 -3.56 7.41 6.60
CA ILE A 345 -2.62 8.29 5.90
C ILE A 345 -2.91 9.73 6.34
N ILE A 346 -1.90 10.42 6.82
CA ILE A 346 -2.00 11.77 7.38
C ILE A 346 -1.09 12.69 6.58
N ALA A 347 -1.66 13.74 6.00
CA ALA A 347 -0.91 14.86 5.42
C ALA A 347 -0.94 16.02 6.40
N ARG A 348 0.23 16.51 6.80
CA ARG A 348 0.39 17.51 7.84
C ARG A 348 1.24 18.68 7.34
N ASN A 349 0.79 19.89 7.65
CA ASN A 349 1.68 21.05 7.72
C ASN A 349 2.20 21.18 9.15
N ASP A 350 3.43 20.75 9.39
CA ASP A 350 4.07 20.86 10.69
C ASP A 350 4.71 22.24 10.81
N VAL A 351 3.85 23.20 11.15
CA VAL A 351 4.16 24.63 11.28
C VAL A 351 5.28 24.87 12.29
N GLN A 352 5.40 24.04 13.33
CA GLN A 352 6.41 24.23 14.38
C GLN A 352 7.83 23.94 13.86
N ASN A 353 7.97 22.95 12.97
CA ASN A 353 9.27 22.50 12.46
C ASN A 353 9.50 22.91 10.99
N ASP A 354 8.64 23.79 10.45
CA ASP A 354 8.69 24.32 9.09
C ASP A 354 8.83 23.22 8.03
N GLN A 355 7.91 22.25 8.07
CA GLN A 355 7.96 21.07 7.20
C GLN A 355 6.58 20.57 6.81
N PHE A 356 6.49 19.89 5.67
CA PHE A 356 5.32 19.11 5.30
C PHE A 356 5.58 17.63 5.59
N GLN A 357 4.55 16.91 6.02
CA GLN A 357 4.68 15.47 6.27
C GLN A 357 3.57 14.68 5.58
N LEU A 358 3.92 13.46 5.18
CA LEU A 358 2.99 12.38 4.88
C LEU A 358 3.33 11.21 5.80
N ILE A 359 2.37 10.77 6.61
CA ILE A 359 2.56 9.75 7.64
C ILE A 359 1.62 8.59 7.35
N GLY A 360 2.15 7.36 7.30
CA GLY A 360 1.35 6.15 7.25
C GLY A 360 1.43 5.41 8.57
N LEU A 361 0.28 5.04 9.12
CA LEU A 361 0.14 4.40 10.42
C LEU A 361 -0.76 3.17 10.33
N THR A 362 -0.26 2.02 10.77
CA THR A 362 -0.94 0.72 10.60
C THR A 362 -1.43 0.19 11.95
N ASP A 363 -2.59 -0.45 11.96
CA ASP A 363 -3.09 -1.18 13.13
C ASP A 363 -2.14 -2.31 13.58
N THR A 364 -2.19 -2.63 14.87
CA THR A 364 -1.30 -3.62 15.51
C THR A 364 -1.54 -5.05 15.05
N ALA A 365 -2.73 -5.34 14.49
CA ALA A 365 -3.11 -6.67 14.02
C ALA A 365 -2.98 -6.84 12.49
N MET A 366 -2.45 -5.82 11.79
CA MET A 366 -2.25 -5.77 10.35
C MET A 366 -3.51 -6.13 9.53
N LEU A 367 -4.68 -5.63 9.91
CA LEU A 367 -5.95 -6.06 9.33
C LEU A 367 -6.33 -5.33 8.04
N ARG A 368 -5.57 -4.29 7.67
CA ARG A 368 -5.80 -3.51 6.45
C ARG A 368 -4.57 -3.52 5.54
N PRO A 369 -4.76 -3.57 4.22
CA PRO A 369 -3.64 -3.52 3.30
C PRO A 369 -3.10 -2.11 3.19
N GLN A 370 -1.77 -2.06 3.08
CA GLN A 370 -0.99 -0.88 2.86
C GLN A 370 0.24 -1.25 2.06
N VAL A 371 0.72 -0.33 1.24
CA VAL A 371 1.98 -0.42 0.52
C VAL A 371 2.63 0.96 0.62
N PHE A 372 3.88 0.97 1.08
CA PHE A 372 4.74 2.14 1.08
C PHE A 372 5.70 2.07 -0.10
N ALA A 373 6.05 3.22 -0.67
CA ALA A 373 7.08 3.30 -1.69
C ALA A 373 7.91 4.59 -1.57
N LEU A 374 9.16 4.49 -2.03
CA LEU A 374 10.11 5.59 -2.09
C LEU A 374 10.79 5.59 -3.45
N GLN A 375 10.92 6.78 -4.03
CA GLN A 375 11.71 7.02 -5.23
C GLN A 375 12.64 8.21 -4.97
N GLU A 376 13.93 8.02 -5.20
CA GLU A 376 14.97 9.03 -4.97
C GLU A 376 15.80 9.29 -6.24
N GLY A 377 16.27 10.52 -6.39
CA GLY A 377 17.02 11.00 -7.55
C GLY A 377 17.02 12.53 -7.57
N GLU A 378 16.98 13.13 -8.76
CA GLU A 378 16.83 14.59 -8.92
C GLU A 378 15.53 15.12 -8.31
N VAL A 379 14.46 14.30 -8.39
CA VAL A 379 13.19 14.52 -7.72
C VAL A 379 12.92 13.35 -6.77
N GLN A 380 12.44 13.65 -5.57
CA GLN A 380 12.11 12.66 -4.56
C GLN A 380 10.59 12.60 -4.37
N ILE A 381 10.06 11.39 -4.20
CA ILE A 381 8.65 11.18 -3.88
C ILE A 381 8.48 9.98 -2.95
N GLY A 382 7.68 10.18 -1.91
CA GLY A 382 7.20 9.14 -1.00
C GLY A 382 5.73 8.88 -1.27
N LEU A 383 5.32 7.61 -1.32
CA LEU A 383 3.94 7.21 -1.59
C LEU A 383 3.44 6.20 -0.56
N ILE A 384 2.17 6.32 -0.24
CA ILE A 384 1.45 5.47 0.70
C ILE A 384 0.09 5.16 0.08
N CYS A 385 -0.22 3.88 -0.17
CA CYS A 385 -1.48 3.48 -0.80
C CYS A 385 -2.00 2.19 -0.18
N SER A 386 -3.29 1.89 -0.33
CA SER A 386 -3.80 0.56 0.07
C SER A 386 -3.26 -0.55 -0.84
N GLU A 387 -3.04 -0.26 -2.13
CA GLU A 387 -2.61 -1.24 -3.11
C GLU A 387 -1.54 -0.67 -4.05
N LYS A 388 -0.55 -1.48 -4.41
CA LYS A 388 0.56 -1.11 -5.31
C LYS A 388 0.14 -0.46 -6.63
N GLN A 389 -0.94 -0.89 -7.30
CA GLN A 389 -1.32 -0.29 -8.59
C GLN A 389 -1.67 1.20 -8.49
N ALA A 390 -2.09 1.70 -7.32
CA ALA A 390 -2.30 3.13 -7.11
C ALA A 390 -0.98 3.90 -7.09
N ILE A 391 0.08 3.30 -6.52
CA ILE A 391 1.45 3.86 -6.59
C ILE A 391 1.88 3.93 -8.05
N ASP A 392 1.72 2.85 -8.80
CA ASP A 392 2.10 2.82 -10.22
C ASP A 392 1.30 3.84 -11.05
N ALA A 393 -0.01 3.97 -10.82
CA ALA A 393 -0.85 4.95 -11.50
C ALA A 393 -0.41 6.40 -11.22
N THR A 394 -0.02 6.71 -9.97
CA THR A 394 0.56 8.01 -9.59
C THR A 394 1.85 8.27 -10.37
N LEU A 395 2.79 7.30 -10.35
CA LEU A 395 4.10 7.43 -10.96
C LEU A 395 4.04 7.54 -12.50
N ILE A 396 3.18 6.76 -13.14
CA ILE A 396 2.91 6.85 -14.59
C ILE A 396 2.30 8.20 -14.95
N SER A 397 1.40 8.74 -14.12
CA SER A 397 0.85 10.08 -14.34
C SER A 397 1.93 11.16 -14.26
N LEU A 398 2.80 11.08 -13.25
CA LEU A 398 3.89 12.03 -13.05
C LEU A 398 4.92 12.01 -14.17
N GLU A 399 5.31 10.82 -14.63
CA GLU A 399 6.26 10.65 -15.74
C GLU A 399 5.78 11.34 -17.03
N ARG A 400 4.47 11.34 -17.28
CA ARG A 400 3.88 12.02 -18.46
C ARG A 400 4.04 13.54 -18.41
N GLU A 401 4.11 14.13 -17.21
CA GLU A 401 4.30 15.57 -17.01
C GLU A 401 5.78 15.94 -16.85
N ASP A 402 6.59 15.07 -16.25
CA ASP A 402 8.00 15.32 -15.94
C ASP A 402 8.83 14.00 -16.04
N PRO A 403 9.76 13.89 -17.02
CA PRO A 403 10.50 12.66 -17.29
C PRO A 403 11.54 12.30 -16.22
N ARG A 404 11.71 13.12 -15.17
CA ARG A 404 12.55 12.80 -14.02
C ARG A 404 11.89 11.77 -13.10
N PHE A 405 10.56 11.67 -13.12
CA PHE A 405 9.84 10.57 -12.50
C PHE A 405 9.94 9.30 -13.36
N ARG A 406 9.81 8.15 -12.71
CA ARG A 406 9.80 6.84 -13.37
C ARG A 406 8.54 6.10 -12.93
N PRO A 407 8.00 5.19 -13.74
CA PRO A 407 6.73 4.50 -13.45
C PRO A 407 6.89 3.37 -12.41
N ILE A 408 8.11 3.12 -11.92
CA ILE A 408 8.44 2.09 -10.93
C ILE A 408 9.26 2.74 -9.83
N ALA A 409 8.81 2.63 -8.58
CA ALA A 409 9.52 3.16 -7.42
C ALA A 409 10.84 2.40 -7.18
N ASP A 410 11.76 3.04 -6.46
CA ASP A 410 13.04 2.42 -6.11
C ASP A 410 12.90 1.37 -5.02
N LYS A 411 11.92 1.53 -4.13
CA LYS A 411 11.63 0.63 -3.02
C LYS A 411 10.13 0.53 -2.78
N TYR A 412 9.68 -0.67 -2.43
CA TYR A 412 8.32 -0.99 -1.98
C TYR A 412 8.41 -1.80 -0.69
N TRP A 413 7.51 -1.58 0.27
CA TRP A 413 7.43 -2.42 1.47
C TRP A 413 6.04 -2.34 2.13
N ASN A 414 5.80 -3.29 3.04
CA ASN A 414 4.66 -3.34 3.94
C ASN A 414 5.14 -3.12 5.38
N ALA A 415 4.25 -2.71 6.28
CA ALA A 415 4.51 -2.40 7.68
C ALA A 415 3.69 -3.29 8.63
N ARG A 416 4.22 -3.55 9.84
CA ARG A 416 3.50 -4.18 10.97
C ARG A 416 3.32 -3.19 12.11
N GLY A 417 2.07 -2.81 12.40
CA GLY A 417 1.76 -1.88 13.49
C GLY A 417 2.30 -2.35 14.83
N GLY A 418 2.82 -1.42 15.64
CA GLY A 418 3.31 -1.74 16.98
C GLY A 418 4.58 -2.59 17.03
N SER A 419 5.32 -2.73 15.91
CA SER A 419 6.57 -3.49 15.90
C SER A 419 7.72 -2.78 16.64
N HIS A 420 8.59 -3.53 17.33
CA HIS A 420 9.80 -2.99 17.95
C HIS A 420 10.89 -2.59 16.97
N THR A 421 10.79 -2.99 15.69
CA THR A 421 11.82 -2.69 14.68
C THR A 421 11.59 -1.35 13.99
N ASP A 422 10.34 -1.03 13.63
CA ASP A 422 9.98 0.19 12.90
C ASP A 422 8.68 0.85 13.40
N GLY A 423 7.96 0.23 14.34
CA GLY A 423 6.67 0.72 14.85
C GLY A 423 5.48 0.56 13.91
N GLY A 424 5.68 0.03 12.71
CA GLY A 424 4.65 -0.04 11.67
C GLY A 424 4.24 1.32 11.11
N ALA A 425 5.11 2.33 11.27
CA ALA A 425 4.83 3.71 10.93
C ALA A 425 5.99 4.33 10.17
N PHE A 426 5.67 5.02 9.06
CA PHE A 426 6.65 5.68 8.22
C PHE A 426 6.26 7.13 7.98
N ILE A 427 7.23 8.02 8.18
CA ILE A 427 7.08 9.48 8.15
C ILE A 427 7.93 10.01 7.00
N PHE A 428 7.29 10.52 5.97
CA PHE A 428 7.94 11.24 4.88
C PHE A 428 7.89 12.73 5.20
N SER A 429 9.03 13.32 5.57
CA SER A 429 9.16 14.74 5.93
C SER A 429 9.85 15.52 4.83
N LEU A 430 9.23 16.61 4.39
CA LEU A 430 9.73 17.49 3.35
C LEU A 430 10.10 18.85 3.94
N LYS A 431 11.39 19.21 3.86
CA LYS A 431 11.97 20.43 4.42
C LYS A 431 12.73 21.22 3.38
N ASP A 432 12.84 22.53 3.55
CA ASP A 432 13.79 23.33 2.78
C ASP A 432 15.24 22.94 3.13
N THR A 433 16.12 22.90 2.12
CA THR A 433 17.54 22.54 2.28
C THR A 433 18.35 23.57 3.07
N GLY A 434 17.79 24.76 3.32
CA GLY A 434 18.42 25.83 4.10
C GLY A 434 19.57 26.55 3.39
N ASP A 435 19.86 26.22 2.13
CA ASP A 435 20.91 26.82 1.30
C ASP A 435 20.46 28.10 0.56
N GLY A 436 19.22 28.54 0.79
CA GLY A 436 18.62 29.72 0.15
C GLY A 436 18.12 29.49 -1.29
N SER A 437 18.23 28.27 -1.84
CA SER A 437 17.73 27.94 -3.17
C SER A 437 16.21 27.73 -3.23
N GLY A 438 15.55 27.53 -2.07
CA GLY A 438 14.14 27.13 -1.98
C GLY A 438 13.90 25.68 -2.40
N THR A 439 14.96 24.88 -2.57
CA THR A 439 14.86 23.45 -2.86
C THR A 439 14.42 22.71 -1.62
N LYS A 440 13.55 21.71 -1.80
CA LYS A 440 13.09 20.86 -0.70
C LYS A 440 13.72 19.48 -0.76
N GLN A 441 14.09 18.95 0.40
CA GLN A 441 14.58 17.59 0.58
C GLN A 441 13.53 16.75 1.29
N LEU A 442 13.27 15.56 0.74
CA LEU A 442 12.41 14.55 1.33
C LEU A 442 13.25 13.55 2.12
N ILE A 443 12.86 13.28 3.36
CA ILE A 443 13.47 12.28 4.24
C ILE A 443 12.37 11.35 4.74
N CYS A 444 12.56 10.04 4.55
CA CYS A 444 11.68 9.01 5.11
C CYS A 444 12.31 8.43 6.39
N THR A 445 11.57 8.41 7.49
CA THR A 445 11.97 7.71 8.72
C THR A 445 10.90 6.75 9.20
N ASP A 446 11.30 5.73 9.96
CA ASP A 446 10.35 4.95 10.76
C ASP A 446 9.95 5.67 12.07
N LYS A 447 9.12 5.02 12.91
CA LYS A 447 8.67 5.54 14.21
C LYS A 447 9.82 5.95 15.13
N PHE A 448 10.97 5.27 15.03
CA PHE A 448 12.13 5.46 15.91
C PHE A 448 13.17 6.42 15.31
N GLY A 449 12.88 7.02 14.16
CA GLY A 449 13.74 7.99 13.49
C GLY A 449 14.83 7.37 12.61
N LYS A 450 14.80 6.05 12.37
CA LYS A 450 15.75 5.40 11.45
C LYS A 450 15.37 5.76 10.02
N VAL A 451 16.35 6.23 9.26
CA VAL A 451 16.16 6.65 7.87
C VAL A 451 15.96 5.45 6.96
N ILE A 452 14.94 5.53 6.09
CA ILE A 452 14.70 4.60 5.00
C ILE A 452 15.21 5.25 3.71
N GLU A 453 16.20 4.63 3.09
CA GLU A 453 16.85 5.13 1.87
C GLU A 453 16.97 4.04 0.81
N THR A 454 17.25 4.48 -0.41
CA THR A 454 17.50 3.65 -1.59
C THR A 454 19.01 3.63 -1.90
N ALA A 455 19.43 2.73 -2.81
CA ALA A 455 20.82 2.65 -3.24
C ALA A 455 21.35 4.01 -3.75
N LYS A 456 22.45 4.48 -3.14
CA LYS A 456 23.13 5.74 -3.48
C LYS A 456 24.04 5.57 -4.70
N ASP A 457 24.40 6.70 -5.32
CA ASP A 457 25.34 6.76 -6.47
C ASP A 457 24.94 5.93 -7.70
N LYS A 458 23.65 5.59 -7.82
CA LYS A 458 23.07 4.91 -8.97
C LYS A 458 22.45 5.91 -9.94
N VAL A 459 22.60 5.67 -11.24
CA VAL A 459 22.03 6.46 -12.33
C VAL A 459 20.71 5.88 -12.83
N ILE A 460 19.88 6.73 -13.43
CA ILE A 460 18.66 6.34 -14.11
C ILE A 460 18.88 6.21 -15.62
N CYS A 461 18.16 5.30 -16.26
CA CYS A 461 18.04 5.22 -17.71
C CYS A 461 16.94 6.18 -18.16
N ASP A 462 17.34 7.32 -18.67
CA ASP A 462 16.44 8.29 -19.30
C ASP A 462 15.96 7.73 -20.66
N ILE A 463 14.73 7.21 -20.69
CA ILE A 463 14.14 6.61 -21.89
C ILE A 463 13.72 7.64 -22.95
N SER A 464 13.55 8.91 -22.56
CA SER A 464 13.17 9.99 -23.46
C SER A 464 14.28 10.35 -24.46
N LYS A 465 15.54 10.11 -24.07
CA LYS A 465 16.70 10.30 -24.95
C LYS A 465 16.74 9.24 -26.04
N LYS A 466 16.93 9.67 -27.29
CA LYS A 466 17.22 8.76 -28.41
C LYS A 466 18.57 8.07 -28.18
N LEU A 467 18.65 6.78 -28.52
CA LEU A 467 19.92 6.08 -28.61
C LEU A 467 20.78 6.73 -29.70
N LYS A 468 22.07 6.95 -29.43
CA LYS A 468 22.99 7.49 -30.44
C LYS A 468 23.34 6.41 -31.46
N GLU A 469 23.95 6.84 -32.57
CA GLU A 469 24.42 5.93 -33.61
C GLU A 469 25.34 4.84 -33.06
N THR A 470 25.18 3.62 -33.59
CA THR A 470 25.86 2.42 -33.09
C THR A 470 27.38 2.55 -33.24
N THR A 471 28.09 2.59 -32.10
CA THR A 471 29.55 2.52 -32.03
C THR A 471 30.08 1.16 -32.50
N ALA A 472 31.39 1.03 -32.73
CA ALA A 472 32.00 -0.26 -33.06
C ALA A 472 31.73 -1.33 -31.99
N GLU A 473 31.74 -0.93 -30.72
CA GLU A 473 31.40 -1.80 -29.57
C GLU A 473 29.92 -2.20 -29.59
N GLY A 474 29.01 -1.27 -29.93
CA GLY A 474 27.59 -1.58 -30.12
C GLY A 474 27.36 -2.61 -31.24
N LYS A 475 28.10 -2.51 -32.35
CA LYS A 475 28.02 -3.50 -33.44
C LYS A 475 28.48 -4.90 -33.00
N ALA A 476 29.56 -4.97 -32.24
CA ALA A 476 30.05 -6.26 -31.70
C ALA A 476 29.06 -6.89 -30.70
N MET A 477 28.42 -6.07 -29.86
CA MET A 477 27.35 -6.52 -28.96
C MET A 477 26.16 -7.03 -29.75
N GLU A 478 25.75 -6.31 -30.78
CA GLU A 478 24.65 -6.71 -31.66
C GLU A 478 24.93 -8.05 -32.35
N GLU A 479 26.13 -8.24 -32.88
CA GLU A 479 26.57 -9.50 -33.50
C GLU A 479 26.55 -10.66 -32.49
N SER A 480 27.04 -10.41 -31.27
CA SER A 480 27.04 -11.40 -30.18
C SER A 480 25.61 -11.84 -29.82
N LEU A 481 24.72 -10.88 -29.60
CA LEU A 481 23.31 -11.16 -29.30
C LEU A 481 22.62 -11.90 -30.46
N ARG A 482 22.83 -11.47 -31.71
CA ARG A 482 22.32 -12.17 -32.90
C ARG A 482 22.80 -13.62 -32.97
N GLY A 483 24.06 -13.87 -32.64
CA GLY A 483 24.63 -15.22 -32.57
C GLY A 483 23.92 -16.11 -31.55
N LEU A 484 23.57 -15.57 -30.37
CA LEU A 484 22.84 -16.31 -29.33
C LEU A 484 21.42 -16.68 -29.76
N PHE A 485 20.73 -15.81 -30.51
CA PHE A 485 19.40 -16.14 -31.05
C PHE A 485 19.44 -17.23 -32.13
N ALA A 486 20.58 -17.44 -32.80
CA ALA A 486 20.72 -18.47 -33.83
C ALA A 486 20.89 -19.89 -33.27
N GLU A 487 20.94 -20.06 -31.95
CA GLU A 487 21.00 -21.39 -31.35
C GLU A 487 19.72 -22.20 -31.56
N ALA A 488 19.87 -23.52 -31.72
CA ALA A 488 18.76 -24.42 -32.04
C ALA A 488 17.77 -24.61 -30.87
N ASP A 489 18.26 -24.57 -29.63
CA ASP A 489 17.43 -24.69 -28.43
C ASP A 489 17.10 -23.30 -27.87
N GLY A 490 15.87 -22.85 -28.09
CA GLY A 490 15.40 -21.53 -27.66
C GLY A 490 15.41 -21.32 -26.13
N SER A 491 15.30 -22.38 -25.33
CA SER A 491 15.38 -22.29 -23.86
C SER A 491 16.83 -22.04 -23.42
N SER A 492 17.77 -22.81 -23.99
CA SER A 492 19.21 -22.61 -23.77
C SER A 492 19.64 -21.22 -24.25
N ALA A 493 19.17 -20.78 -25.41
CA ALA A 493 19.41 -19.45 -25.95
C ALA A 493 18.98 -18.34 -24.98
N ALA A 494 17.77 -18.45 -24.40
CA ALA A 494 17.25 -17.45 -23.47
C ALA A 494 18.12 -17.33 -22.20
N HIS A 495 18.56 -18.46 -21.63
CA HIS A 495 19.44 -18.46 -20.46
C HIS A 495 20.82 -17.87 -20.77
N LYS A 496 21.36 -18.13 -21.97
CA LYS A 496 22.63 -17.54 -22.42
C LYS A 496 22.52 -16.04 -22.66
N ILE A 497 21.41 -15.55 -23.22
CA ILE A 497 21.14 -14.11 -23.36
C ILE A 497 21.04 -13.45 -21.98
N PHE A 498 20.30 -14.06 -21.05
CA PHE A 498 20.25 -13.60 -19.66
C PHE A 498 21.66 -13.51 -19.04
N ALA A 499 22.46 -14.58 -19.14
CA ALA A 499 23.82 -14.61 -18.61
C ALA A 499 24.71 -13.54 -19.25
N TYR A 500 24.66 -13.38 -20.57
CA TYR A 500 25.40 -12.37 -21.30
C TYR A 500 25.11 -10.95 -20.79
N VAL A 501 23.82 -10.59 -20.69
CA VAL A 501 23.43 -9.26 -20.21
C VAL A 501 23.80 -9.08 -18.74
N ARG A 502 23.50 -10.06 -17.88
CA ARG A 502 23.83 -10.07 -16.44
C ARG A 502 25.32 -9.82 -16.22
N ASP A 503 26.18 -10.56 -16.90
CA ASP A 503 27.63 -10.51 -16.72
C ASP A 503 28.22 -9.19 -17.26
N ALA A 504 27.58 -8.59 -18.26
CA ALA A 504 27.98 -7.30 -18.82
C ALA A 504 27.51 -6.08 -18.00
N MET A 505 26.54 -6.22 -17.10
CA MET A 505 25.94 -5.11 -16.34
C MET A 505 26.97 -4.27 -15.58
N GLY A 506 28.05 -4.87 -15.07
CA GLY A 506 29.11 -4.14 -14.35
C GLY A 506 29.81 -3.08 -15.20
N GLY A 507 29.87 -3.27 -16.53
CA GLY A 507 30.46 -2.33 -17.49
C GLY A 507 29.44 -1.52 -18.29
N PHE A 508 28.14 -1.75 -18.08
CA PHE A 508 27.09 -1.01 -18.78
C PHE A 508 26.87 0.37 -18.16
N ASP A 509 26.84 1.37 -19.03
CA ASP A 509 26.12 2.62 -18.76
C ASP A 509 24.66 2.48 -19.22
N ALA A 510 23.85 3.50 -18.92
CA ALA A 510 22.43 3.52 -19.27
C ALA A 510 22.17 3.37 -20.79
N GLU A 511 23.07 3.88 -21.64
CA GLU A 511 22.91 3.86 -23.09
C GLU A 511 23.20 2.47 -23.67
N ARG A 512 24.30 1.84 -23.24
CA ARG A 512 24.68 0.47 -23.62
C ARG A 512 23.64 -0.55 -23.18
N PHE A 513 23.14 -0.42 -21.95
CA PHE A 513 22.08 -1.31 -21.46
C PHE A 513 20.82 -1.18 -22.32
N ARG A 514 20.34 0.04 -22.56
CA ARG A 514 19.18 0.27 -23.44
C ARG A 514 19.42 -0.29 -24.85
N PHE A 515 20.61 -0.09 -25.43
CA PHE A 515 20.95 -0.64 -26.75
C PHE A 515 20.89 -2.17 -26.79
N ALA A 516 21.38 -2.86 -25.73
CA ALA A 516 21.29 -4.31 -25.62
C ALA A 516 19.84 -4.80 -25.62
N ILE A 517 18.97 -4.16 -24.83
CA ILE A 517 17.55 -4.52 -24.73
C ILE A 517 16.80 -4.22 -26.04
N GLU A 518 17.07 -3.09 -26.68
CA GLU A 518 16.51 -2.75 -28.00
C GLU A 518 16.95 -3.76 -29.08
N THR A 519 18.19 -4.25 -29.01
CA THR A 519 18.68 -5.30 -29.91
C THR A 519 17.92 -6.61 -29.72
N ILE A 520 17.67 -7.00 -28.47
CA ILE A 520 16.88 -8.19 -28.12
C ILE A 520 15.45 -8.07 -28.67
N LYS A 521 14.80 -6.90 -28.49
CA LYS A 521 13.49 -6.61 -29.09
C LYS A 521 13.53 -6.71 -30.62
N GLY A 522 14.56 -6.14 -31.25
CA GLY A 522 14.74 -6.22 -32.70
C GLY A 522 14.85 -7.66 -33.23
N GLN A 523 15.43 -8.59 -32.45
CA GLN A 523 15.40 -10.02 -32.81
C GLN A 523 14.03 -10.65 -32.59
N ALA A 524 13.33 -10.29 -31.51
CA ALA A 524 12.01 -10.81 -31.15
C ALA A 524 10.97 -10.63 -32.27
N LEU A 525 11.08 -9.55 -33.04
CA LEU A 525 10.13 -9.22 -34.12
C LEU A 525 10.36 -10.01 -35.43
N LYS A 526 11.41 -10.85 -35.52
CA LYS A 526 11.73 -11.56 -36.75
C LYS A 526 10.91 -12.82 -36.97
N ASN A 527 10.63 -13.58 -35.91
CA ASN A 527 9.86 -14.82 -35.93
C ASN A 527 9.44 -15.24 -34.51
N ASP A 528 8.50 -16.18 -34.41
CA ASP A 528 7.93 -16.61 -33.12
C ASP A 528 8.93 -17.31 -32.19
N THR A 529 9.89 -18.07 -32.73
CA THR A 529 10.94 -18.70 -31.91
C THR A 529 11.77 -17.62 -31.21
N PHE A 530 12.19 -16.60 -31.95
CA PHE A 530 12.95 -15.48 -31.39
C PHE A 530 12.08 -14.65 -30.44
N LYS A 531 10.79 -14.46 -30.74
CA LYS A 531 9.84 -13.81 -29.83
C LYS A 531 9.79 -14.55 -28.48
N GLN A 532 9.59 -15.87 -28.48
CA GLN A 532 9.56 -16.67 -27.26
C GLN A 532 10.89 -16.61 -26.49
N THR A 533 12.03 -16.72 -27.19
CA THR A 533 13.36 -16.61 -26.57
C THR A 533 13.58 -15.24 -25.93
N ALA A 534 13.18 -14.16 -26.61
CA ALA A 534 13.31 -12.80 -26.10
C ALA A 534 12.41 -12.57 -24.88
N ILE A 535 11.14 -13.00 -24.93
CA ILE A 535 10.22 -12.93 -23.77
C ILE A 535 10.85 -13.65 -22.58
N THR A 536 11.29 -14.89 -22.75
CA THR A 536 11.91 -15.66 -21.65
C THR A 536 13.16 -14.97 -21.10
N ALA A 537 14.06 -14.47 -21.96
CA ALA A 537 15.30 -13.82 -21.52
C ALA A 537 15.04 -12.51 -20.77
N LEU A 538 14.14 -11.66 -21.28
CA LEU A 538 13.78 -10.39 -20.65
C LEU A 538 13.02 -10.61 -19.35
N THR A 539 12.17 -11.63 -19.27
CA THR A 539 11.49 -12.04 -18.02
C THR A 539 12.49 -12.51 -16.98
N LEU A 540 13.50 -13.32 -17.35
CA LEU A 540 14.58 -13.70 -16.43
C LEU A 540 15.36 -12.48 -15.91
N LEU A 541 15.64 -11.50 -16.77
CA LEU A 541 16.28 -10.24 -16.39
C LEU A 541 15.42 -9.36 -15.47
N ASN A 542 14.09 -9.44 -15.59
CA ASN A 542 13.15 -8.73 -14.72
C ASN A 542 13.05 -9.37 -13.34
N ASP A 543 12.94 -10.70 -13.33
CA ASP A 543 12.57 -11.50 -12.17
C ASP A 543 13.75 -11.78 -11.24
N ARG A 544 14.91 -12.19 -11.80
CA ARG A 544 16.07 -12.58 -10.98
C ARG A 544 16.78 -11.38 -10.36
N ARG A 545 17.46 -11.63 -9.25
CA ARG A 545 18.30 -10.65 -8.55
C ARG A 545 19.77 -10.83 -8.97
N TYR A 546 20.40 -9.72 -9.36
CA TYR A 546 21.79 -9.67 -9.85
C TYR A 546 22.31 -8.23 -9.77
N HIS A 547 23.63 -8.08 -9.89
CA HIS A 547 24.32 -6.80 -9.83
C HIS A 547 23.99 -5.93 -11.05
N THR A 548 23.36 -4.77 -10.82
CA THR A 548 22.87 -3.85 -11.86
C THR A 548 23.90 -2.79 -12.30
N GLY A 549 25.15 -2.90 -11.85
CA GLY A 549 26.19 -1.95 -12.21
C GLY A 549 25.93 -0.59 -11.57
N ARG A 550 26.02 0.48 -12.36
CA ARG A 550 25.65 1.84 -11.92
C ARG A 550 24.18 2.15 -12.08
N ILE A 551 23.38 1.29 -12.71
CA ILE A 551 21.99 1.60 -13.05
C ILE A 551 21.07 1.20 -11.88
N LYS A 552 20.13 2.06 -11.51
CA LYS A 552 19.09 1.70 -10.51
C LYS A 552 18.27 0.50 -10.99
N ARG A 553 17.97 -0.44 -10.09
CA ARG A 553 17.16 -1.63 -10.45
C ARG A 553 15.78 -1.27 -10.98
N SER A 554 15.09 -0.30 -10.36
CA SER A 554 13.82 0.23 -10.86
C SER A 554 13.91 0.69 -12.31
N SER A 555 15.04 1.29 -12.69
CA SER A 555 15.29 1.74 -14.06
C SER A 555 15.62 0.60 -15.02
N VAL A 556 16.33 -0.44 -14.56
CA VAL A 556 16.52 -1.68 -15.32
C VAL A 556 15.16 -2.32 -15.61
N GLN A 557 14.31 -2.47 -14.59
CA GLN A 557 12.97 -3.04 -14.71
C GLN A 557 12.08 -2.19 -15.63
N HIS A 558 12.18 -0.86 -15.57
CA HIS A 558 11.41 0.01 -16.46
C HIS A 558 11.77 -0.24 -17.93
N VAL A 559 13.06 -0.26 -18.29
CA VAL A 559 13.51 -0.53 -19.66
C VAL A 559 13.10 -1.92 -20.14
N LEU A 560 13.19 -2.93 -19.27
CA LEU A 560 12.74 -4.30 -19.59
C LEU A 560 11.24 -4.34 -19.82
N LYS A 561 10.45 -3.68 -18.95
CA LYS A 561 8.98 -3.64 -19.04
C LYS A 561 8.51 -3.04 -20.34
N ILE A 562 9.00 -1.86 -20.73
CA ILE A 562 8.55 -1.20 -21.98
C ILE A 562 8.85 -2.08 -23.21
N ASN A 563 10.00 -2.75 -23.22
CA ASN A 563 10.39 -3.61 -24.34
C ASN A 563 9.60 -4.92 -24.36
N LEU A 564 9.32 -5.51 -23.19
CA LEU A 564 8.40 -6.66 -23.08
C LEU A 564 7.00 -6.30 -23.57
N ASP A 565 6.45 -5.18 -23.12
CA ASP A 565 5.12 -4.72 -23.52
C ASP A 565 5.05 -4.48 -25.05
N GLU A 566 6.08 -3.89 -25.66
CA GLU A 566 6.16 -3.71 -27.11
C GLU A 566 6.26 -5.03 -27.89
N ILE A 567 7.04 -6.01 -27.41
CA ILE A 567 7.14 -7.34 -28.03
C ILE A 567 5.78 -8.06 -27.98
N LEU A 568 5.09 -7.97 -26.85
CA LEU A 568 3.78 -8.58 -26.65
C LEU A 568 2.70 -7.88 -27.50
N ALA A 569 2.70 -6.55 -27.56
CA ALA A 569 1.79 -5.75 -28.38
C ALA A 569 2.02 -5.90 -29.89
N ALA A 570 3.21 -6.35 -30.32
CA ALA A 570 3.50 -6.69 -31.71
C ALA A 570 3.03 -8.11 -32.09
N THR A 571 2.12 -8.70 -31.32
CA THR A 571 1.53 -10.01 -31.61
C THR A 571 0.33 -9.85 -32.52
N PRO A 572 0.17 -10.68 -33.57
CA PRO A 572 -0.99 -10.59 -34.44
C PRO A 572 -2.30 -10.73 -33.66
N MET A 573 -3.29 -9.90 -33.98
CA MET A 573 -4.59 -9.97 -33.32
C MET A 573 -5.28 -11.30 -33.65
N ILE A 574 -6.08 -11.83 -32.71
CA ILE A 574 -6.72 -13.14 -32.85
C ILE A 574 -7.61 -13.27 -34.09
N ALA A 575 -8.17 -12.15 -34.58
CA ALA A 575 -8.96 -12.11 -35.81
C ALA A 575 -8.12 -12.27 -37.09
N GLU A 576 -6.81 -12.08 -37.01
CA GLU A 576 -5.90 -12.22 -38.15
C GLU A 576 -5.58 -13.71 -38.40
N LYS A 577 -5.69 -14.13 -39.66
CA LYS A 577 -5.31 -15.49 -40.07
C LYS A 577 -3.80 -15.57 -40.26
N THR A 578 -3.08 -15.94 -39.20
CA THR A 578 -1.63 -16.11 -39.23
C THR A 578 -1.24 -17.52 -38.77
N ALA A 579 -0.06 -17.98 -39.19
CA ALA A 579 0.52 -19.24 -38.70
C ALA A 579 1.22 -19.07 -37.33
N SER A 580 1.00 -17.95 -36.63
CA SER A 580 1.74 -17.62 -35.42
C SER A 580 1.35 -18.49 -34.23
N GLN A 581 2.34 -18.86 -33.43
CA GLN A 581 2.17 -19.51 -32.13
C GLN A 581 1.57 -18.57 -31.08
N PHE A 582 1.51 -17.27 -31.35
CA PHE A 582 0.93 -16.25 -30.49
C PHE A 582 -0.32 -15.65 -31.14
N SER A 583 -1.31 -15.31 -30.34
CA SER A 583 -2.46 -14.52 -30.79
C SER A 583 -2.83 -13.53 -29.70
N GLN A 584 -3.08 -12.28 -30.08
CA GLN A 584 -3.42 -11.23 -29.14
C GLN A 584 -4.92 -10.96 -29.09
N ILE A 585 -5.42 -10.64 -27.90
CA ILE A 585 -6.73 -10.06 -27.69
C ILE A 585 -6.64 -8.91 -26.70
N ASP A 586 -7.46 -7.89 -26.90
CA ASP A 586 -7.57 -6.74 -26.01
C ASP A 586 -9.05 -6.48 -25.68
N PHE A 587 -9.31 -5.43 -24.91
CA PHE A 587 -10.67 -5.07 -24.56
C PHE A 587 -11.52 -4.76 -25.80
N ALA A 588 -11.00 -4.01 -26.78
CA ALA A 588 -11.76 -3.59 -27.96
C ALA A 588 -12.15 -4.77 -28.86
N THR A 589 -11.31 -5.81 -28.91
CA THR A 589 -11.48 -7.00 -29.76
C THR A 589 -12.03 -8.21 -29.00
N ARG A 590 -12.41 -8.06 -27.72
CA ARG A 590 -12.86 -9.14 -26.82
C ARG A 590 -13.95 -10.05 -27.38
N ASP A 591 -14.84 -9.51 -28.21
CA ASP A 591 -15.96 -10.24 -28.81
C ASP A 591 -15.54 -11.12 -30.01
N THR A 592 -14.28 -11.04 -30.44
CA THR A 592 -13.71 -11.84 -31.54
C THR A 592 -13.04 -13.13 -31.07
N LEU A 593 -13.12 -13.44 -29.77
CA LEU A 593 -12.51 -14.62 -29.18
C LEU A 593 -12.93 -15.90 -29.93
N GLN A 594 -11.94 -16.70 -30.33
CA GLN A 594 -12.13 -17.98 -31.01
C GLN A 594 -11.23 -19.06 -30.39
N ALA A 595 -11.48 -20.32 -30.74
CA ALA A 595 -10.65 -21.45 -30.32
C ALA A 595 -9.22 -21.34 -30.87
N PRO A 596 -8.21 -21.92 -30.19
CA PRO A 596 -6.84 -21.91 -30.70
C PRO A 596 -6.76 -22.69 -32.01
N GLN A 597 -5.98 -22.18 -32.96
CA GLN A 597 -5.82 -22.79 -34.28
C GLN A 597 -4.87 -23.99 -34.26
N GLN A 598 -4.00 -24.06 -33.26
CA GLN A 598 -2.98 -25.09 -33.08
C GLN A 598 -2.89 -25.49 -31.61
N ASN A 599 -2.42 -26.71 -31.35
CA ASN A 599 -2.12 -27.13 -29.98
C ASN A 599 -0.99 -26.27 -29.40
N ASN A 600 -1.12 -25.90 -28.12
CA ASN A 600 -0.16 -25.07 -27.38
C ASN A 600 0.01 -23.62 -27.88
N GLN A 601 -0.89 -23.12 -28.73
CA GLN A 601 -0.93 -21.70 -29.07
C GLN A 601 -1.10 -20.84 -27.80
N ILE A 602 -0.41 -19.70 -27.75
CA ILE A 602 -0.38 -18.78 -26.60
C ILE A 602 -1.33 -17.62 -26.86
N LEU A 603 -2.29 -17.43 -25.96
CA LEU A 603 -3.15 -16.24 -25.97
C LEU A 603 -2.47 -15.14 -25.17
N VAL A 604 -2.14 -14.03 -25.85
CA VAL A 604 -1.63 -12.80 -25.25
C VAL A 604 -2.83 -11.88 -24.98
N ILE A 605 -3.07 -11.52 -23.73
CA ILE A 605 -4.18 -10.65 -23.33
C ILE A 605 -3.61 -9.32 -22.86
N ASP A 606 -3.95 -8.22 -23.55
CA ASP A 606 -3.69 -6.87 -23.05
C ASP A 606 -4.77 -6.49 -22.03
N ALA A 607 -4.39 -6.46 -20.75
CA ALA A 607 -5.32 -6.22 -19.65
C ALA A 607 -5.65 -4.73 -19.43
N GLU A 608 -4.97 -3.80 -20.10
CA GLU A 608 -4.94 -2.37 -19.73
C GLU A 608 -6.34 -1.72 -19.61
N HIS A 609 -7.26 -2.14 -20.48
CA HIS A 609 -8.62 -1.59 -20.56
C HIS A 609 -9.71 -2.53 -20.07
N PHE A 610 -9.36 -3.72 -19.58
CA PHE A 610 -10.32 -4.60 -18.91
C PHE A 610 -10.71 -4.02 -17.55
N GLU A 611 -11.99 -4.11 -17.22
CA GLU A 611 -12.52 -3.70 -15.92
C GLU A 611 -11.84 -4.51 -14.79
N PRO A 612 -11.63 -3.92 -13.60
CA PRO A 612 -10.96 -4.61 -12.51
C PRO A 612 -11.74 -5.83 -11.99
N GLU A 613 -13.06 -5.84 -12.14
CA GLU A 613 -13.98 -6.92 -11.79
C GLU A 613 -15.26 -6.79 -12.61
N GLY A 614 -16.16 -7.78 -12.53
CA GLY A 614 -17.41 -7.80 -13.31
C GLY A 614 -17.32 -8.61 -14.61
N ASP A 615 -18.37 -8.52 -15.44
CA ASP A 615 -18.51 -9.37 -16.64
C ASP A 615 -17.51 -9.05 -17.76
N ASN A 616 -16.96 -7.83 -17.73
CA ASN A 616 -16.01 -7.31 -18.71
C ASN A 616 -14.56 -7.34 -18.21
N CYS A 617 -14.24 -8.10 -17.15
CA CYS A 617 -12.87 -8.27 -16.67
C CYS A 617 -12.09 -9.34 -17.46
N ASP A 618 -10.76 -9.30 -17.34
CA ASP A 618 -9.85 -10.23 -18.00
C ASP A 618 -9.98 -11.66 -17.45
N ALA A 619 -10.31 -11.84 -16.17
CA ALA A 619 -10.52 -13.16 -15.58
C ALA A 619 -11.68 -13.90 -16.28
N VAL A 620 -12.78 -13.20 -16.59
CA VAL A 620 -13.89 -13.76 -17.37
C VAL A 620 -13.44 -14.10 -18.80
N MET A 621 -12.59 -13.27 -19.40
CA MET A 621 -11.98 -13.56 -20.71
C MET A 621 -11.14 -14.85 -20.69
N ILE A 622 -10.30 -15.02 -19.68
CA ILE A 622 -9.48 -16.23 -19.48
C ILE A 622 -10.38 -17.47 -19.36
N VAL A 623 -11.46 -17.40 -18.59
CA VAL A 623 -12.42 -18.50 -18.46
C VAL A 623 -13.07 -18.86 -19.79
N LYS A 624 -13.51 -17.86 -20.57
CA LYS A 624 -14.09 -18.07 -21.91
C LYS A 624 -13.07 -18.74 -22.83
N ALA A 625 -11.83 -18.24 -22.86
CA ALA A 625 -10.76 -18.79 -23.68
C ALA A 625 -10.39 -20.22 -23.26
N TYR A 626 -10.29 -20.50 -21.96
CA TYR A 626 -10.04 -21.84 -21.44
C TYR A 626 -11.10 -22.85 -21.91
N LYS A 627 -12.39 -22.47 -21.86
CA LYS A 627 -13.49 -23.31 -22.34
C LYS A 627 -13.42 -23.59 -23.84
N LEU A 628 -12.82 -22.68 -24.62
CA LEU A 628 -12.59 -22.87 -26.06
C LEU A 628 -11.33 -23.69 -26.37
N GLY A 629 -10.56 -24.11 -25.37
CA GLY A 629 -9.39 -24.98 -25.54
C GLY A 629 -8.04 -24.31 -25.32
N TRP A 630 -7.99 -23.01 -25.04
CA TRP A 630 -6.73 -22.33 -24.71
C TRP A 630 -6.14 -22.87 -23.40
N ARG A 631 -4.82 -23.06 -23.36
CA ARG A 631 -4.08 -23.60 -22.20
C ARG A 631 -2.87 -22.76 -21.80
N ARG A 632 -2.41 -21.85 -22.66
CA ARG A 632 -1.23 -21.00 -22.43
C ARG A 632 -1.66 -19.54 -22.54
N PHE A 633 -1.42 -18.78 -21.49
CA PHE A 633 -1.82 -17.38 -21.41
C PHE A 633 -0.61 -16.52 -21.00
N ILE A 634 -0.43 -15.40 -21.68
CA ILE A 634 0.40 -14.29 -21.21
C ILE A 634 -0.55 -13.11 -21.06
N VAL A 635 -0.61 -12.54 -19.87
CA VAL A 635 -1.49 -11.40 -19.61
C VAL A 635 -0.62 -10.25 -19.08
N TYR A 636 -0.66 -9.11 -19.76
CA TYR A 636 0.26 -8.01 -19.52
C TYR A 636 -0.47 -6.67 -19.37
N LYS A 637 0.25 -5.67 -18.87
CA LYS A 637 -0.29 -4.35 -18.47
C LYS A 637 -1.42 -4.44 -17.43
N TYR A 638 -1.30 -5.35 -16.47
CA TYR A 638 -2.18 -5.34 -15.31
C TYR A 638 -2.08 -4.02 -14.53
N ARG A 639 -3.25 -3.56 -14.07
CA ARG A 639 -3.46 -2.33 -13.31
C ARG A 639 -4.41 -2.56 -12.13
N GLY A 640 -4.39 -3.74 -11.53
CA GLY A 640 -5.22 -4.10 -10.38
C GLY A 640 -6.47 -4.91 -10.73
N GLN A 641 -6.54 -5.51 -11.93
CA GLN A 641 -7.61 -6.46 -12.23
C GLN A 641 -7.55 -7.68 -11.32
N ARG A 642 -8.71 -8.07 -10.79
CA ARG A 642 -8.90 -9.07 -9.73
C ARG A 642 -9.24 -10.44 -10.31
N PHE A 643 -9.08 -11.48 -9.49
CA PHE A 643 -9.57 -12.84 -9.78
C PHE A 643 -8.88 -13.57 -10.95
N THR A 644 -7.68 -13.16 -11.36
CA THR A 644 -6.91 -13.85 -12.41
C THR A 644 -6.78 -15.35 -12.10
N GLY A 645 -7.20 -16.21 -13.03
CA GLY A 645 -7.17 -17.67 -12.90
C GLY A 645 -8.39 -18.29 -12.22
N CYS A 646 -9.29 -17.50 -11.65
CA CYS A 646 -10.52 -17.97 -11.03
C CYS A 646 -11.53 -18.48 -12.07
N GLY A 647 -12.43 -19.39 -11.66
CA GLY A 647 -13.61 -19.77 -12.46
C GLY A 647 -13.37 -20.75 -13.62
N CYS A 648 -12.15 -21.24 -13.84
CA CYS A 648 -11.86 -22.26 -14.86
C CYS A 648 -12.39 -23.67 -14.50
N GLY A 649 -12.89 -23.87 -13.27
CA GLY A 649 -13.40 -25.14 -12.80
C GLY A 649 -12.30 -26.12 -12.33
N PRO A 650 -12.66 -27.39 -12.05
CA PRO A 650 -11.72 -28.38 -11.55
C PRO A 650 -10.77 -28.90 -12.64
N ALA A 651 -9.68 -29.56 -12.21
CA ALA A 651 -8.76 -30.33 -13.05
C ALA A 651 -8.13 -29.54 -14.22
N THR A 652 -7.59 -28.36 -13.93
CA THR A 652 -6.94 -27.43 -14.87
C THR A 652 -5.46 -27.73 -15.12
N LYS A 653 -5.02 -28.98 -14.92
CA LYS A 653 -3.62 -29.40 -15.14
C LYS A 653 -3.19 -29.14 -16.59
N GLY A 654 -1.98 -28.63 -16.75
CA GLY A 654 -1.43 -28.25 -18.06
C GLY A 654 -1.82 -26.84 -18.54
N VAL A 655 -2.67 -26.12 -17.79
CA VAL A 655 -2.90 -24.68 -18.00
C VAL A 655 -1.78 -23.89 -17.33
N ARG A 656 -1.25 -22.88 -18.03
CA ARG A 656 -0.31 -21.91 -17.47
C ARG A 656 -0.70 -20.47 -17.82
N ILE A 657 -0.59 -19.59 -16.83
CA ILE A 657 -0.82 -18.14 -16.95
C ILE A 657 0.44 -17.40 -16.46
N ASP A 658 1.03 -16.58 -17.32
CA ASP A 658 2.12 -15.66 -16.99
C ASP A 658 1.55 -14.24 -16.86
N VAL A 659 1.81 -13.57 -15.74
CA VAL A 659 1.17 -12.30 -15.33
C VAL A 659 2.21 -11.20 -15.22
N TYR A 660 2.04 -10.14 -16.02
CA TYR A 660 2.93 -8.97 -16.07
C TYR A 660 2.17 -7.68 -15.72
N GLY A 661 2.78 -6.85 -14.86
CA GLY A 661 2.15 -5.67 -14.28
C GLY A 661 1.63 -5.94 -12.87
N SER A 662 0.80 -5.03 -12.35
CA SER A 662 0.30 -5.12 -10.98
C SER A 662 -1.07 -5.77 -10.95
N SER A 663 -1.14 -7.10 -10.77
CA SER A 663 -2.42 -7.82 -10.61
C SER A 663 -3.14 -7.39 -9.33
N GLY A 664 -4.47 -7.46 -9.30
CA GLY A 664 -5.28 -7.18 -8.11
C GLY A 664 -5.46 -8.38 -7.19
N ASP A 665 -6.36 -8.23 -6.21
CA ASP A 665 -6.69 -9.25 -5.21
C ASP A 665 -7.24 -10.54 -5.83
N TYR A 666 -7.23 -11.62 -5.03
CA TYR A 666 -7.84 -12.92 -5.33
C TYR A 666 -7.26 -13.68 -6.52
N LEU A 667 -6.09 -13.28 -7.02
CA LEU A 667 -5.37 -14.05 -8.04
C LEU A 667 -5.18 -15.51 -7.55
N ALA A 668 -5.43 -16.47 -8.43
CA ALA A 668 -5.40 -17.91 -8.15
C ALA A 668 -6.39 -18.40 -7.07
N SER A 669 -7.44 -17.63 -6.73
CA SER A 669 -8.47 -18.13 -5.80
C SER A 669 -9.23 -19.32 -6.39
N GLY A 670 -9.34 -20.40 -5.61
CA GLY A 670 -10.09 -21.61 -5.96
C GLY A 670 -9.50 -22.44 -7.10
N ILE A 671 -8.24 -22.24 -7.49
CA ILE A 671 -7.63 -23.03 -8.57
C ILE A 671 -7.42 -24.50 -8.18
N ASP A 672 -7.52 -25.36 -9.20
CA ASP A 672 -7.38 -26.82 -9.08
C ASP A 672 -6.58 -27.38 -10.27
N GLY A 673 -5.26 -27.19 -10.26
CA GLY A 673 -4.32 -27.88 -11.14
C GLY A 673 -3.43 -27.01 -12.02
N MET A 674 -3.83 -25.78 -12.35
CA MET A 674 -3.07 -24.88 -13.21
C MET A 674 -1.82 -24.29 -12.54
N GLU A 675 -0.95 -23.69 -13.34
CA GLU A 675 0.20 -22.91 -12.87
C GLU A 675 0.05 -21.43 -13.19
N ILE A 676 0.34 -20.56 -12.22
CA ILE A 676 0.36 -19.10 -12.41
C ILE A 676 1.71 -18.53 -11.96
N TYR A 677 2.32 -17.71 -12.81
CA TYR A 677 3.61 -17.05 -12.57
C TYR A 677 3.39 -15.54 -12.58
N VAL A 678 3.67 -14.86 -11.47
CA VAL A 678 3.55 -13.41 -11.31
C VAL A 678 4.94 -12.78 -11.35
N HIS A 679 5.21 -12.02 -12.41
CA HIS A 679 6.51 -11.41 -12.71
C HIS A 679 6.68 -10.07 -11.99
N GLY A 680 6.54 -10.09 -10.66
CA GLY A 680 6.59 -8.92 -9.79
C GLY A 680 5.94 -9.20 -8.43
N ASN A 681 5.48 -8.14 -7.76
CA ASN A 681 4.70 -8.24 -6.53
C ASN A 681 3.24 -8.60 -6.84
N ALA A 682 2.57 -9.23 -5.88
CA ALA A 682 1.14 -9.51 -5.93
C ALA A 682 0.41 -8.96 -4.69
N GLN A 683 -0.88 -8.70 -4.82
CA GLN A 683 -1.71 -8.04 -3.79
C GLN A 683 -2.25 -9.05 -2.76
N ASP A 684 -3.46 -8.84 -2.26
CA ASP A 684 -4.02 -9.61 -1.16
C ASP A 684 -4.79 -10.85 -1.64
N GLN A 685 -5.02 -11.78 -0.71
CA GLN A 685 -5.94 -12.92 -0.87
C GLN A 685 -5.58 -13.87 -2.01
N LEU A 686 -4.31 -13.89 -2.43
CA LEU A 686 -3.82 -14.84 -3.42
C LEU A 686 -4.07 -16.28 -2.98
N CYS A 687 -4.43 -17.16 -3.91
CA CYS A 687 -4.62 -18.59 -3.66
C CYS A 687 -5.61 -18.94 -2.55
N GLN A 688 -6.59 -18.06 -2.28
CA GLN A 688 -7.67 -18.38 -1.36
C GLN A 688 -8.32 -19.70 -1.78
N ILE A 689 -8.55 -20.61 -0.83
CA ILE A 689 -9.15 -21.95 -1.03
C ILE A 689 -8.53 -22.79 -2.16
N MET A 690 -7.26 -22.52 -2.55
CA MET A 690 -6.53 -23.27 -3.57
C MET A 690 -6.49 -24.77 -3.24
N LYS A 691 -6.79 -25.63 -4.21
CA LYS A 691 -6.85 -27.09 -4.02
C LYS A 691 -5.62 -27.82 -4.55
N GLU A 692 -5.20 -27.50 -5.77
CA GLU A 692 -4.04 -28.08 -6.45
C GLU A 692 -3.50 -27.06 -7.46
N GLY A 693 -2.25 -27.21 -7.90
CA GLY A 693 -1.61 -26.32 -8.87
C GLY A 693 -0.31 -25.73 -8.33
N LYS A 694 0.23 -24.75 -9.06
CA LYS A 694 1.46 -24.03 -8.68
C LYS A 694 1.28 -22.52 -8.79
N LEU A 695 1.66 -21.78 -7.75
CA LEU A 695 1.84 -20.33 -7.81
C LEU A 695 3.34 -20.00 -7.68
N VAL A 696 3.84 -19.09 -8.50
CA VAL A 696 5.18 -18.50 -8.36
C VAL A 696 5.07 -16.99 -8.38
N VAL A 697 5.66 -16.31 -7.39
CA VAL A 697 5.68 -14.84 -7.31
C VAL A 697 7.13 -14.37 -7.19
N PHE A 698 7.58 -13.57 -8.16
CA PHE A 698 8.94 -13.00 -8.24
C PHE A 698 9.07 -11.68 -7.45
N GLY A 699 8.31 -11.55 -6.36
CA GLY A 699 8.20 -10.36 -5.53
C GLY A 699 7.54 -10.69 -4.20
N ASP A 700 6.95 -9.67 -3.58
CA ASP A 700 6.21 -9.79 -2.32
C ASP A 700 4.74 -10.18 -2.57
N VAL A 701 4.09 -10.77 -1.56
CA VAL A 701 2.64 -11.03 -1.53
C VAL A 701 1.95 -10.30 -0.38
N GLY A 702 0.72 -9.85 -0.62
CA GLY A 702 -0.10 -9.13 0.34
C GLY A 702 -0.74 -10.01 1.42
N GLN A 703 -1.75 -9.43 2.06
CA GLN A 703 -2.46 -9.99 3.22
C GLN A 703 -3.18 -11.29 2.88
N THR A 704 -3.30 -12.19 3.87
CA THR A 704 -4.14 -13.40 3.80
C THR A 704 -3.86 -14.32 2.61
N PHE A 705 -2.61 -14.32 2.14
CA PHE A 705 -2.10 -15.25 1.14
C PHE A 705 -2.42 -16.71 1.54
N MET A 706 -3.00 -17.50 0.63
CA MET A 706 -3.45 -18.89 0.84
C MET A 706 -4.49 -19.09 1.95
N TYR A 707 -5.33 -18.08 2.22
CA TYR A 707 -6.47 -18.21 3.14
C TYR A 707 -7.29 -19.48 2.84
N GLY A 708 -7.44 -20.37 3.82
CA GLY A 708 -8.31 -21.54 3.70
C GLY A 708 -7.88 -22.57 2.65
N ALA A 709 -6.66 -22.48 2.11
CA ALA A 709 -6.14 -23.38 1.08
C ALA A 709 -6.23 -24.86 1.50
N LYS A 710 -6.45 -25.75 0.53
CA LYS A 710 -6.57 -27.21 0.72
C LYS A 710 -5.33 -27.97 0.23
N GLY A 711 -4.52 -27.35 -0.63
CA GLY A 711 -3.35 -27.97 -1.23
C GLY A 711 -2.66 -27.05 -2.23
N GLY A 712 -1.80 -27.63 -3.08
CA GLY A 712 -1.02 -26.89 -4.08
C GLY A 712 0.37 -26.50 -3.59
N ALA A 713 1.20 -26.06 -4.52
CA ALA A 713 2.54 -25.56 -4.25
C ALA A 713 2.63 -24.05 -4.51
N ALA A 714 3.31 -23.31 -3.64
CA ALA A 714 3.55 -21.89 -3.85
C ALA A 714 4.97 -21.48 -3.50
N TYR A 715 5.56 -20.63 -4.33
CA TYR A 715 6.95 -20.18 -4.23
C TYR A 715 6.98 -18.65 -4.27
N ILE A 716 7.42 -18.03 -3.18
CA ILE A 716 7.47 -16.58 -3.02
C ILE A 716 8.93 -16.15 -2.87
N MET A 717 9.42 -15.31 -3.80
CA MET A 717 10.78 -14.79 -3.74
C MET A 717 10.96 -13.74 -2.64
N GLY A 718 9.94 -12.93 -2.39
CA GLY A 718 9.95 -11.86 -1.40
C GLY A 718 9.27 -12.24 -0.09
N ASN A 719 8.72 -11.23 0.57
CA ASN A 719 8.00 -11.32 1.83
C ASN A 719 6.51 -11.64 1.59
N ALA A 720 5.87 -12.17 2.63
CA ALA A 720 4.42 -12.17 2.79
C ALA A 720 4.02 -11.14 3.86
N ALA A 721 2.91 -10.43 3.64
CA ALA A 721 2.35 -9.53 4.64
C ALA A 721 1.72 -10.31 5.83
N GLY A 722 0.59 -9.84 6.39
CA GLY A 722 -0.06 -10.48 7.52
C GLY A 722 -0.89 -11.72 7.15
N ARG A 723 -0.99 -12.66 8.11
CA ARG A 723 -1.87 -13.84 8.07
C ARG A 723 -1.69 -14.81 6.89
N PRO A 724 -0.47 -15.06 6.37
CA PRO A 724 -0.30 -16.06 5.32
C PRO A 724 -0.64 -17.47 5.84
N LEU A 725 -1.37 -18.23 5.04
CA LEU A 725 -1.90 -19.58 5.31
C LEU A 725 -2.90 -19.67 6.46
N ILE A 726 -3.56 -18.57 6.84
CA ILE A 726 -4.61 -18.63 7.86
C ILE A 726 -5.71 -19.63 7.45
N ASN A 727 -6.11 -20.50 8.38
CA ASN A 727 -7.12 -21.55 8.17
C ASN A 727 -6.80 -22.56 7.05
N ALA A 728 -5.57 -22.62 6.56
CA ALA A 728 -5.20 -23.60 5.53
C ALA A 728 -5.16 -25.03 6.12
N VAL A 729 -5.59 -25.99 5.31
CA VAL A 729 -5.79 -27.41 5.69
C VAL A 729 -5.28 -28.33 4.59
N GLY A 730 -5.21 -29.63 4.85
CA GLY A 730 -4.84 -30.61 3.82
C GLY A 730 -3.35 -30.60 3.50
N LYS A 731 -2.98 -30.39 2.23
CA LYS A 731 -1.59 -30.57 1.74
C LYS A 731 -0.90 -29.35 1.10
N PRO A 732 -1.02 -28.10 1.61
CA PRO A 732 -0.23 -26.97 1.15
C PRO A 732 1.29 -27.24 1.19
N ARG A 733 2.02 -26.74 0.20
CA ARG A 733 3.48 -26.83 0.09
C ARG A 733 4.04 -25.47 -0.26
N VAL A 734 4.53 -24.73 0.74
CA VAL A 734 4.87 -23.31 0.53
C VAL A 734 6.33 -23.03 0.83
N VAL A 735 6.99 -22.26 -0.04
CA VAL A 735 8.31 -21.67 0.20
C VAL A 735 8.17 -20.15 0.22
N ILE A 736 8.57 -19.52 1.32
CA ILE A 736 8.69 -18.07 1.46
C ILE A 736 10.17 -17.77 1.70
N ASN A 737 10.82 -17.13 0.72
CA ASN A 737 12.24 -16.80 0.86
C ASN A 737 12.47 -15.60 1.77
N GLY A 738 11.61 -14.59 1.67
CA GLY A 738 11.56 -13.48 2.60
C GLY A 738 11.10 -13.89 3.98
N THR A 739 10.31 -13.00 4.58
CA THR A 739 9.67 -13.26 5.86
C THR A 739 8.15 -13.18 5.74
N ALA A 740 7.43 -13.53 6.80
CA ALA A 740 6.03 -13.19 7.00
C ALA A 740 5.97 -12.14 8.11
N LEU A 741 5.24 -11.04 7.90
CA LEU A 741 5.25 -9.92 8.85
C LEU A 741 4.61 -10.31 10.19
N ASP A 742 3.44 -10.95 10.16
CA ASP A 742 2.88 -11.62 11.35
C ASP A 742 1.82 -12.67 10.99
N TYR A 743 1.35 -13.43 11.99
CA TYR A 743 0.30 -14.46 11.90
C TYR A 743 0.57 -15.57 10.87
N LEU A 744 1.83 -15.96 10.68
CA LEU A 744 2.17 -17.03 9.74
C LEU A 744 1.55 -18.37 10.20
N ALA A 745 0.72 -18.96 9.34
CA ALA A 745 0.05 -20.23 9.57
C ALA A 745 -0.83 -20.25 10.84
N GLU A 746 -1.52 -19.14 11.09
CA GLU A 746 -2.58 -19.07 12.10
C GLU A 746 -3.71 -20.08 11.79
N SER A 747 -4.14 -20.85 12.79
CA SER A 747 -5.15 -21.89 12.64
C SER A 747 -4.85 -22.88 11.51
N PHE A 748 -3.57 -23.24 11.33
CA PHE A 748 -3.15 -24.22 10.33
C PHE A 748 -3.53 -25.65 10.76
N MET A 749 -4.31 -26.34 9.95
CA MET A 749 -4.88 -27.66 10.27
C MET A 749 -4.50 -28.69 9.20
N ALA A 750 -3.23 -28.70 8.83
CA ALA A 750 -2.77 -29.42 7.65
C ALA A 750 -2.28 -30.85 7.91
N GLY A 751 -2.50 -31.44 9.09
CA GLY A 751 -2.05 -32.82 9.41
C GLY A 751 -0.52 -33.02 9.41
N ASP A 752 -0.02 -34.23 9.63
CA ASP A 752 1.44 -34.48 9.71
C ASP A 752 2.11 -34.38 8.33
N PRO A 753 3.12 -33.49 8.11
CA PRO A 753 3.86 -33.42 6.85
C PRO A 753 4.44 -34.76 6.35
N LEU A 754 4.94 -35.61 7.26
CA LEU A 754 5.49 -36.92 6.91
C LEU A 754 4.40 -37.94 6.54
N GLY A 755 3.16 -37.69 6.98
CA GLY A 755 1.95 -38.42 6.58
C GLY A 755 1.22 -37.80 5.38
N GLY A 756 1.86 -36.87 4.65
CA GLY A 756 1.27 -36.20 3.49
C GLY A 756 0.55 -34.89 3.79
N GLY A 757 0.50 -34.45 5.04
CA GLY A 757 -0.03 -33.16 5.48
C GLY A 757 0.77 -31.95 5.01
N GLY A 758 0.25 -30.73 5.21
CA GLY A 758 0.80 -29.44 4.75
C GLY A 758 2.03 -28.92 5.50
N PHE A 759 2.87 -28.14 4.83
CA PHE A 759 3.99 -27.44 5.47
C PHE A 759 4.36 -26.12 4.78
N VAL A 760 5.12 -25.30 5.51
CA VAL A 760 5.75 -24.06 5.04
C VAL A 760 7.26 -24.14 5.25
N ILE A 761 8.05 -23.62 4.31
CA ILE A 761 9.48 -23.36 4.44
C ILE A 761 9.66 -21.84 4.49
N LEU A 762 10.31 -21.32 5.54
CA LEU A 762 10.56 -19.90 5.74
C LEU A 762 12.08 -19.65 5.80
N ASN A 763 12.62 -18.93 4.84
CA ASN A 763 14.09 -18.73 4.74
C ASN A 763 14.59 -17.46 5.43
N GLY A 764 13.77 -16.40 5.56
CA GLY A 764 14.16 -15.20 6.31
C GLY A 764 15.31 -14.40 5.66
N ILE A 765 15.35 -14.34 4.33
CA ILE A 765 16.38 -13.62 3.57
C ILE A 765 15.80 -12.50 2.72
N GLY A 766 16.57 -11.45 2.48
CA GLY A 766 16.26 -10.40 1.53
C GLY A 766 17.35 -10.27 0.48
N PHE A 767 17.27 -9.18 -0.28
CA PHE A 767 18.31 -8.80 -1.23
C PHE A 767 18.88 -7.44 -0.85
N ASP A 768 20.16 -7.23 -1.14
CA ASP A 768 20.80 -5.92 -1.05
C ASP A 768 20.38 -5.04 -2.25
N ASP A 769 19.99 -3.80 -1.96
CA ASP A 769 19.48 -2.88 -2.99
C ASP A 769 20.59 -2.38 -3.94
N ASN A 770 21.86 -2.50 -3.56
CA ASN A 770 23.01 -2.05 -4.37
C ASN A 770 23.48 -3.11 -5.35
N ASP A 771 23.63 -4.37 -4.93
CA ASP A 771 24.21 -5.43 -5.76
C ASP A 771 23.30 -6.63 -6.03
N GLY A 772 22.12 -6.69 -5.39
CA GLY A 772 21.18 -7.79 -5.54
C GLY A 772 21.63 -9.10 -4.87
N SER A 773 22.69 -9.08 -4.06
CA SER A 773 23.14 -10.24 -3.29
C SER A 773 22.16 -10.60 -2.18
N ILE A 774 22.17 -11.87 -1.76
CA ILE A 774 21.31 -12.36 -0.68
C ILE A 774 21.83 -11.84 0.66
N ARG A 775 20.99 -11.10 1.39
CA ARG A 775 21.22 -10.65 2.76
C ARG A 775 20.33 -11.41 3.74
N GLU A 776 20.81 -11.62 4.95
CA GLU A 776 20.01 -12.22 6.01
C GLU A 776 19.23 -11.13 6.76
N TYR A 777 17.98 -11.43 7.13
CA TYR A 777 17.27 -10.57 8.08
C TYR A 777 17.80 -10.80 9.49
N GLU A 778 17.69 -9.78 10.34
CA GLU A 778 18.11 -9.86 11.74
C GLU A 778 17.37 -10.96 12.51
N SER A 779 16.07 -11.11 12.22
CA SER A 779 15.25 -12.25 12.60
C SER A 779 14.59 -12.84 11.35
N PRO A 780 14.52 -14.18 11.21
CA PRO A 780 13.81 -14.80 10.09
C PRO A 780 12.30 -14.54 10.13
N TYR A 781 11.75 -14.21 11.29
CA TYR A 781 10.34 -13.85 11.50
C TYR A 781 10.24 -12.70 12.52
N PRO A 782 9.80 -11.50 12.12
CA PRO A 782 9.73 -10.34 13.00
C PRO A 782 8.44 -10.29 13.84
N GLY A 783 7.41 -11.07 13.48
CA GLY A 783 6.12 -11.10 14.16
C GLY A 783 6.14 -11.80 15.51
N SER A 784 5.03 -11.72 16.24
CA SER A 784 4.87 -12.39 17.54
C SER A 784 3.94 -13.60 17.48
N ASN A 785 3.28 -13.84 16.33
CA ASN A 785 2.23 -14.83 16.20
C ASN A 785 2.54 -15.87 15.11
N ILE A 786 3.56 -16.70 15.30
CA ILE A 786 3.82 -17.80 14.36
C ILE A 786 3.06 -19.05 14.80
N PHE A 787 2.36 -19.68 13.88
CA PHE A 787 1.71 -20.98 14.08
C PHE A 787 0.64 -20.99 15.19
N SER A 788 0.09 -19.81 15.52
CA SER A 788 -0.93 -19.62 16.54
C SER A 788 -2.17 -20.48 16.25
N LEU A 789 -2.73 -21.15 17.25
CA LEU A 789 -3.93 -21.99 17.12
C LEU A 789 -3.83 -23.14 16.08
N ALA A 790 -2.64 -23.45 15.58
CA ALA A 790 -2.46 -24.55 14.63
C ALA A 790 -2.69 -25.91 15.31
N SER A 791 -3.35 -26.83 14.61
CA SER A 791 -3.60 -28.20 15.07
C SER A 791 -2.95 -29.26 14.18
N GLY A 792 -2.36 -28.84 13.06
CA GLY A 792 -1.63 -29.72 12.14
C GLY A 792 -0.66 -28.96 11.24
N GLY A 793 0.20 -29.70 10.55
CA GLY A 793 1.24 -29.18 9.68
C GLY A 793 2.57 -28.94 10.39
N ALA A 794 3.52 -28.36 9.67
CA ALA A 794 4.77 -27.86 10.24
C ALA A 794 5.30 -26.65 9.48
N ILE A 795 6.13 -25.86 10.16
CA ILE A 795 6.99 -24.86 9.53
C ILE A 795 8.44 -25.34 9.65
N TYR A 796 9.17 -25.31 8.54
CA TYR A 796 10.62 -25.51 8.49
C TYR A 796 11.26 -24.14 8.32
N VAL A 797 11.73 -23.57 9.43
CA VAL A 797 12.27 -22.22 9.46
C VAL A 797 13.79 -22.24 9.48
N ARG A 798 14.41 -21.46 8.59
CA ARG A 798 15.85 -21.18 8.61
C ARG A 798 16.14 -20.22 9.76
N ASP A 799 16.70 -20.75 10.84
CA ASP A 799 17.00 -20.01 12.07
C ASP A 799 18.38 -20.44 12.63
N PRO A 800 19.47 -20.16 11.88
CA PRO A 800 20.81 -20.66 12.19
C PRO A 800 21.39 -20.11 13.50
N HIS A 801 20.90 -18.95 13.94
CA HIS A 801 21.33 -18.28 15.18
C HIS A 801 20.33 -18.44 16.33
N ARG A 802 19.27 -19.25 16.16
CA ARG A 802 18.23 -19.50 17.17
C ARG A 802 17.61 -18.21 17.71
N LYS A 803 17.28 -17.28 16.81
CA LYS A 803 16.64 -16.01 17.12
C LYS A 803 15.17 -16.16 17.47
N LEU A 804 14.51 -17.21 16.97
CA LEU A 804 13.11 -17.47 17.31
C LEU A 804 12.97 -18.13 18.68
N VAL A 805 12.02 -17.61 19.45
CA VAL A 805 11.74 -17.99 20.85
C VAL A 805 10.37 -18.65 21.00
N ASP A 806 10.13 -19.32 22.13
CA ASP A 806 8.91 -20.10 22.36
C ASP A 806 7.66 -19.22 22.47
N GLU A 807 7.82 -17.98 22.94
CA GLU A 807 6.78 -16.98 23.12
C GLU A 807 6.09 -16.61 21.81
N GLN A 808 6.79 -16.74 20.66
CA GLN A 808 6.21 -16.45 19.36
C GLN A 808 5.23 -17.54 18.88
N LEU A 809 5.37 -18.78 19.39
CA LEU A 809 4.75 -19.97 18.79
C LEU A 809 3.26 -20.16 19.11
N ASN A 810 2.71 -19.46 20.11
CA ASN A 810 1.27 -19.40 20.45
C ASN A 810 0.48 -20.72 20.32
N GLY A 811 1.06 -21.82 20.80
CA GLY A 811 0.51 -23.19 20.69
C GLY A 811 1.40 -24.19 19.94
N GLY A 812 2.45 -23.72 19.28
CA GLY A 812 3.51 -24.54 18.68
C GLY A 812 4.65 -24.88 19.64
N GLU A 813 5.50 -25.81 19.21
CA GLU A 813 6.77 -26.16 19.84
C GLU A 813 7.87 -26.34 18.79
N PHE A 814 9.12 -26.03 19.17
CA PHE A 814 10.26 -26.41 18.35
C PHE A 814 10.55 -27.91 18.43
N ALA A 815 10.86 -28.50 17.28
CA ALA A 815 11.36 -29.84 17.13
C ALA A 815 12.64 -29.81 16.27
N LYS A 816 13.48 -30.83 16.47
CA LYS A 816 14.62 -31.05 15.58
C LYS A 816 14.13 -31.54 14.23
N ILE A 817 14.76 -31.05 13.17
CA ILE A 817 14.57 -31.60 11.82
C ILE A 817 15.25 -32.97 11.74
N THR A 818 14.56 -33.95 11.17
CA THR A 818 15.08 -35.30 10.90
C THR A 818 15.53 -35.43 9.44
N ASP A 819 16.24 -36.50 9.10
CA ASP A 819 16.60 -36.77 7.70
C ASP A 819 15.35 -36.98 6.81
N ALA A 820 14.27 -37.52 7.38
CA ALA A 820 12.99 -37.66 6.69
C ALA A 820 12.34 -36.31 6.40
N ASP A 821 12.41 -35.37 7.36
CA ASP A 821 11.96 -34.00 7.15
C ASP A 821 12.79 -33.29 6.07
N TRP A 822 14.11 -33.44 6.09
CA TRP A 822 14.98 -32.84 5.06
C TRP A 822 14.66 -33.40 3.67
N LYS A 823 14.55 -34.72 3.55
CA LYS A 823 14.18 -35.39 2.30
C LYS A 823 12.80 -34.95 1.78
N LEU A 824 11.88 -34.58 2.67
CA LEU A 824 10.57 -34.03 2.31
C LEU A 824 10.69 -32.63 1.70
N ILE A 825 11.48 -31.74 2.29
CA ILE A 825 11.55 -30.33 1.87
C ILE A 825 12.55 -30.04 0.75
N GLN A 826 13.60 -30.87 0.62
CA GLN A 826 14.67 -30.67 -0.35
C GLN A 826 14.17 -30.46 -1.79
N PRO A 827 13.22 -31.26 -2.35
CA PRO A 827 12.73 -31.04 -3.71
C PRO A 827 12.04 -29.67 -3.91
N TYR A 828 11.46 -29.10 -2.86
CA TYR A 828 10.85 -27.78 -2.92
C TYR A 828 11.92 -26.69 -2.87
N LEU A 829 13.03 -26.90 -2.15
CA LEU A 829 14.18 -26.01 -2.20
C LEU A 829 14.92 -26.09 -3.55
N GLU A 830 14.96 -27.25 -4.20
CA GLU A 830 15.54 -27.42 -5.54
C GLU A 830 14.70 -26.68 -6.61
N GLU A 831 13.37 -26.78 -6.53
CA GLU A 831 12.48 -25.97 -7.40
C GLU A 831 12.62 -24.47 -7.10
N ASN A 832 12.77 -24.09 -5.82
CA ASN A 832 13.03 -22.72 -5.42
C ASN A 832 14.34 -22.18 -6.00
N GLU A 833 15.41 -22.98 -5.98
CA GLU A 833 16.69 -22.66 -6.61
C GLU A 833 16.53 -22.49 -8.12
N ARG A 834 15.81 -23.39 -8.80
CA ARG A 834 15.54 -23.29 -10.24
C ARG A 834 14.79 -21.99 -10.60
N LEU A 835 13.81 -21.62 -9.78
CA LEU A 835 12.97 -20.44 -10.01
C LEU A 835 13.72 -19.14 -9.73
N PHE A 836 14.35 -19.02 -8.56
CA PHE A 836 14.85 -17.74 -8.04
C PHE A 836 16.37 -17.59 -8.00
N ASP A 837 17.13 -18.63 -8.37
CA ASP A 837 18.59 -18.65 -8.26
C ASP A 837 19.11 -18.59 -6.80
N ILE A 838 18.25 -18.96 -5.85
CA ILE A 838 18.58 -19.03 -4.41
C ILE A 838 19.03 -20.45 -4.12
N THR A 839 20.35 -20.67 -4.14
CA THR A 839 20.89 -22.03 -4.03
C THR A 839 20.74 -22.61 -2.62
N ILE A 840 20.52 -23.92 -2.54
CA ILE A 840 20.50 -24.63 -1.25
C ILE A 840 21.84 -24.45 -0.52
N ASP A 841 22.94 -24.45 -1.29
CA ASP A 841 24.28 -24.21 -0.77
C ASP A 841 24.39 -22.83 -0.09
N ARG A 842 23.87 -21.79 -0.74
CA ARG A 842 23.83 -20.45 -0.14
C ARG A 842 22.96 -20.40 1.10
N LEU A 843 21.81 -21.07 1.12
CA LEU A 843 20.93 -21.14 2.30
C LEU A 843 21.60 -21.86 3.48
N LEU A 844 22.47 -22.83 3.23
CA LEU A 844 23.19 -23.59 4.25
C LEU A 844 24.54 -22.96 4.66
N THR A 845 24.97 -21.90 3.99
CA THR A 845 26.22 -21.19 4.29
C THR A 845 25.95 -20.05 5.27
N ILE A 846 26.52 -20.15 6.48
CA ILE A 846 26.34 -19.22 7.61
C ILE A 846 27.73 -18.79 8.10
N ASP A 847 27.95 -17.49 8.32
CA ASP A 847 29.23 -16.94 8.82
C ASP A 847 30.46 -17.51 8.05
N ASP A 848 30.38 -17.56 6.71
CA ASP A 848 31.39 -18.09 5.77
C ASP A 848 31.59 -19.63 5.76
N GLY A 849 30.80 -20.39 6.52
CA GLY A 849 30.89 -21.85 6.59
C GLY A 849 29.60 -22.57 6.20
N LYS A 850 29.71 -23.60 5.35
CA LYS A 850 28.58 -24.50 5.07
C LYS A 850 28.26 -25.35 6.29
N ARG A 851 26.99 -25.34 6.72
CA ARG A 851 26.49 -26.12 7.86
C ARG A 851 25.56 -27.23 7.40
N ALA A 852 25.36 -28.24 8.25
CA ALA A 852 24.37 -29.28 7.97
C ALA A 852 22.95 -28.70 8.08
N PRO A 853 21.96 -29.22 7.31
CA PRO A 853 20.60 -28.72 7.36
C PRO A 853 19.99 -28.65 8.76
N LYS A 854 20.31 -29.61 9.63
CA LYS A 854 19.85 -29.67 11.02
C LYS A 854 20.38 -28.58 11.95
N ASP A 855 21.47 -27.93 11.55
CA ASP A 855 22.08 -26.83 12.29
C ASP A 855 21.61 -25.46 11.77
N VAL A 856 20.88 -25.45 10.65
CA VAL A 856 20.37 -24.24 9.98
C VAL A 856 18.85 -24.13 10.08
N TYR A 857 18.13 -25.24 9.92
CA TYR A 857 16.68 -25.29 9.96
C TYR A 857 16.15 -25.89 11.26
N ARG A 858 15.08 -25.29 11.78
CA ARG A 858 14.28 -25.80 12.90
C ARG A 858 12.89 -26.17 12.38
N LYS A 859 12.27 -27.17 13.01
CA LYS A 859 10.87 -27.53 12.77
C LYS A 859 10.00 -26.90 13.84
N ILE A 860 8.92 -26.23 13.45
CA ILE A 860 7.84 -25.82 14.35
C ILE A 860 6.65 -26.72 14.05
N ARG A 861 6.02 -27.28 15.09
CA ARG A 861 4.84 -28.14 14.99
C ARG A 861 3.85 -27.84 16.11
N PRO A 862 2.59 -28.29 16.03
CA PRO A 862 1.64 -28.08 17.12
C PRO A 862 2.12 -28.80 18.37
N LYS A 863 1.94 -28.19 19.55
CA LYS A 863 2.09 -28.92 20.81
C LYS A 863 1.14 -30.11 20.80
N LYS A 864 1.63 -31.28 21.19
CA LYS A 864 0.73 -32.40 21.50
C LYS A 864 -0.05 -32.01 22.74
N THR A 865 -1.33 -31.70 22.60
CA THR A 865 -2.23 -31.74 23.75
C THR A 865 -2.12 -33.14 24.34
N ALA A 866 -1.86 -33.24 25.64
CA ALA A 866 -2.11 -34.48 26.35
C ALA A 866 -3.56 -34.83 26.02
N ALA A 867 -3.76 -35.86 25.21
CA ALA A 867 -5.08 -36.35 24.89
C ALA A 867 -5.82 -36.43 26.23
N SER A 868 -7.01 -35.83 26.27
CA SER A 868 -8.03 -36.13 27.27
C SER A 868 -7.83 -37.59 27.67
N ALA A 869 -7.49 -37.81 28.94
CA ALA A 869 -7.59 -39.13 29.52
C ALA A 869 -8.89 -39.71 28.97
N LYS A 870 -8.81 -40.91 28.40
CA LYS A 870 -10.02 -41.67 28.11
C LYS A 870 -10.69 -41.88 29.46
N ASP A 871 -11.55 -40.94 29.85
CA ASP A 871 -12.61 -41.21 30.79
C ASP A 871 -13.53 -42.15 30.03
N ASP A 872 -13.32 -43.42 30.34
CA ASP A 872 -14.14 -44.56 29.97
C ASP A 872 -15.47 -44.48 30.73
N ASP A 873 -16.19 -43.36 30.56
CA ASP A 873 -17.53 -43.20 31.12
C ASP A 873 -18.51 -43.71 30.07
N GLY A 874 -18.77 -45.01 30.19
CA GLY A 874 -19.60 -45.78 29.29
C GLY A 874 -20.98 -45.19 29.08
N LEU A 875 -21.32 -44.98 27.81
CA LEU A 875 -22.68 -45.08 27.31
C LEU A 875 -22.67 -46.03 26.13
N SER A 876 -22.91 -47.31 26.43
CA SER A 876 -23.29 -48.31 25.45
C SER A 876 -24.62 -47.90 24.81
N GLU A 877 -24.61 -47.56 23.53
CA GLU A 877 -25.83 -47.56 22.73
C GLU A 877 -26.29 -49.02 22.55
N SER A 878 -27.25 -49.41 23.35
CA SER A 878 -28.04 -50.62 23.12
C SER A 878 -28.95 -50.41 21.92
N VAL A 879 -28.77 -51.28 20.93
CA VAL A 879 -29.66 -51.54 19.81
C VAL A 879 -31.07 -51.91 20.33
N HIS A 880 -32.09 -51.16 19.91
CA HIS A 880 -33.43 -51.67 19.60
C HIS A 880 -34.16 -50.77 18.62
#